data_AF-A0A1H6BGX3-F1
#
_entry.id   AF-A0A1H6BGX3-F1
#
_cell.length_a   1.000
_cell.length_b   1.000
_cell.length_c   1.000
_cell.angle_alpha   90.00
_cell.angle_beta   90.00
_cell.angle_gamma   90.00
#
_symmetry.space_group_name_H-M   'P 1'
#
loop_
_entity.id
_entity.type
_entity.pdbx_description
1 polymer ?
#
loop_
_entity_poly.entity_id
_entity_poly.type
_entity_poly.pdbx_seq_one_letter_code
_entity_poly.pdbx_strand_id
1 'polypeptide(L)'
;MSRNGRLGGLFRFWNVPNVVFDWSDEGQSMADRVDEPVAGDPGAGGLDRYLKGLAEELAAARQAGDPASRARHLARLQRMSGWALRQAVTEYHGQGGTGRQDTARFVDVQFGTLYRRHQAGGRITGGDDAPPRENGPPHREIRDDRTVVPEEDDRRRTGVEFLILGEMVVRSRERMVPLPGPSVRALLGALLLASGDIAGEDRLLELAWGAEKGSRRALQCAVHRLRAWLREVAGPRYRLEHAGSGYRLTVPDGAVDITRFRDRMAAGAMTGDPERRMALLSAALKEWRGPVLGGRPEWLAADPAVRAVEQARVDCAGELADLAFRLGRPAEAIALVGEVAAAAPYDEPLQARLVRLLSACGRHAEALRHVERVRQRLADDLGVAPSREVRNAHTAALRGDDRPAASPRQLPSDVPDFTGRRREIAAISEPMLSGRDRGGPLVFAIDGPAGVGKTALAVHVAHRAAALFADGQLYAELRGSGSRPVDPADILGRFLRALGVDDAVIPCSLDDRAALYRSRTAGRRLLVLLDNAVDEAQVRPLVPAASGCAVLVTGRISLAGLTGARPVRLDVPGTDDAVRLLGRVCGRDGATGDPAVREIADLCGRLPLAVRIAGARLATRPELSPGQLAARLRDPDRRLDELAAGDLAIRPSLEAGYRDLPPAQRRVFRLLGLLPPAGFTPRAAAALLGVSPDGARTRLESLVDARLLDPLGEDETGQPRYRMPDLLRLYARERARAEEPGFTLDAALRRSLGEDQAGHLLPPDRLVGLENG
;
A
#
# COMPACT_ATOMS: atom_id res chain seq x y z
N MET A 1 70.83 -6.08 8.90
CA MET A 1 69.60 -5.82 9.68
C MET A 1 68.51 -5.38 8.71
N SER A 2 67.73 -6.35 8.25
CA SER A 2 67.53 -6.65 6.83
C SER A 2 66.08 -7.06 6.52
N ARG A 3 65.62 -6.71 5.31
CA ARG A 3 64.77 -7.44 4.34
C ARG A 3 63.73 -8.50 4.79
N ASN A 4 62.64 -8.52 3.99
CA ASN A 4 61.72 -9.62 3.62
C ASN A 4 60.63 -9.99 4.65
N GLY A 5 59.37 -10.30 4.30
CA GLY A 5 58.74 -10.49 3.00
C GLY A 5 57.23 -10.81 3.10
N ARG A 6 56.57 -10.73 1.94
CA ARG A 6 55.17 -11.01 1.56
C ARG A 6 54.44 -12.13 2.33
N LEU A 7 53.14 -11.92 2.59
CA LEU A 7 51.97 -12.66 2.03
C LEU A 7 50.70 -12.33 2.84
N GLY A 8 49.67 -11.82 2.16
CA GLY A 8 48.34 -11.57 2.76
C GLY A 8 47.32 -11.33 1.66
N GLY A 9 47.00 -12.39 0.91
CA GLY A 9 45.99 -12.37 -0.14
C GLY A 9 44.58 -12.64 0.38
N LEU A 10 43.61 -12.08 -0.34
CA LEU A 10 42.27 -12.61 -0.62
C LEU A 10 41.37 -12.97 0.58
N PHE A 11 40.33 -12.16 0.83
CA PHE A 11 38.92 -12.55 1.01
C PHE A 11 38.07 -11.28 0.86
N ARG A 12 37.55 -10.94 -0.32
CA ARG A 12 36.23 -11.32 -0.89
C ARG A 12 35.05 -11.26 0.10
N PHE A 13 34.38 -10.12 0.01
CA PHE A 13 32.96 -9.86 0.30
C PHE A 13 32.04 -10.97 -0.18
N TRP A 14 31.08 -11.36 0.67
CA TRP A 14 29.69 -11.67 0.30
C TRP A 14 28.83 -11.58 1.57
N ASN A 15 28.17 -10.45 1.77
CA ASN A 15 26.87 -10.37 2.43
C ASN A 15 26.30 -8.97 2.23
N VAL A 16 25.16 -8.85 1.55
CA VAL A 16 24.31 -7.65 1.62
C VAL A 16 22.94 -8.12 2.07
N PRO A 17 22.65 -8.08 3.38
CA PRO A 17 21.30 -7.82 3.86
C PRO A 17 21.12 -6.31 4.04
N ASN A 18 19.90 -5.85 3.77
CA ASN A 18 19.25 -4.68 4.37
C ASN A 18 20.16 -3.52 4.81
N VAL A 19 20.25 -2.48 3.98
CA VAL A 19 20.70 -1.17 4.47
C VAL A 19 19.47 -0.37 4.91
N VAL A 20 19.19 -0.48 6.21
CA VAL A 20 18.55 0.57 7.01
C VAL A 20 19.66 1.59 7.29
N PHE A 21 19.46 2.86 6.96
CA PHE A 21 20.28 3.94 7.52
C PHE A 21 19.51 4.53 8.69
N ASP A 22 20.03 4.26 9.90
CA ASP A 22 19.66 4.96 11.12
C ASP A 22 20.61 6.15 11.29
N TRP A 23 20.05 7.34 11.55
CA TRP A 23 20.82 8.53 11.92
C TRP A 23 20.11 9.15 13.12
N SER A 24 20.65 8.91 14.32
CA SER A 24 20.42 9.79 15.45
C SER A 24 21.72 10.04 16.21
N ASP A 25 22.01 11.34 16.34
CA ASP A 25 22.84 12.05 17.30
C ASP A 25 24.36 11.79 17.33
N GLU A 26 25.10 12.66 16.64
CA GLU A 26 25.87 13.75 17.30
C GLU A 26 26.47 14.67 16.23
N GLY A 27 26.33 15.98 16.45
CA GLY A 27 26.81 17.02 15.55
C GLY A 27 28.33 17.18 15.56
N GLN A 28 28.83 17.76 14.46
CA GLN A 28 30.11 18.47 14.39
C GLN A 28 31.36 17.66 14.74
N SER A 29 31.92 16.98 13.74
CA SER A 29 33.35 17.06 13.40
C SER A 29 33.67 16.04 12.30
N MET A 30 33.42 16.40 11.04
CA MET A 30 34.10 15.73 9.91
C MET A 30 34.13 16.60 8.67
N ALA A 31 34.33 17.91 8.86
CA ALA A 31 34.63 18.85 7.77
C ALA A 31 36.13 18.96 7.49
N ASP A 32 36.99 18.42 8.37
CA ASP A 32 38.44 18.50 8.21
C ASP A 32 39.05 17.09 8.17
N ARG A 33 39.18 16.55 6.96
CA ARG A 33 40.23 15.60 6.51
C ARG A 33 39.81 15.00 5.17
N VAL A 34 39.90 15.81 4.12
CA VAL A 34 40.03 15.32 2.76
C VAL A 34 41.38 15.81 2.27
N ASP A 35 42.38 14.93 2.29
CA ASP A 35 43.54 15.06 1.42
C ASP A 35 43.96 13.66 0.92
N GLU A 36 44.26 13.67 -0.37
CA GLU A 36 44.77 12.63 -1.29
C GLU A 36 43.83 11.62 -1.99
N PRO A 37 44.06 11.39 -3.31
CA PRO A 37 43.04 10.92 -4.24
C PRO A 37 43.18 9.44 -4.61
N VAL A 38 42.07 8.77 -4.88
CA VAL A 38 42.05 7.54 -5.69
C VAL A 38 41.58 7.92 -7.10
N ALA A 39 42.46 7.70 -8.06
CA ALA A 39 42.33 8.09 -9.45
C ALA A 39 41.10 7.50 -10.17
N GLY A 40 40.47 8.33 -11.00
CA GLY A 40 39.64 7.89 -12.14
C GLY A 40 38.24 8.47 -12.22
N ASP A 41 38.09 9.80 -12.26
CA ASP A 41 36.89 10.47 -12.77
C ASP A 41 36.92 10.50 -14.32
N PRO A 42 35.90 9.99 -15.03
CA PRO A 42 35.64 10.39 -16.40
C PRO A 42 34.47 11.37 -16.41
N GLY A 43 34.78 12.67 -16.34
CA GLY A 43 33.80 13.74 -16.49
C GLY A 43 33.01 13.69 -17.81
N ALA A 44 31.83 14.33 -17.81
CA ALA A 44 30.96 14.80 -18.91
C ALA A 44 30.73 13.96 -20.19
N GLY A 45 31.29 12.75 -20.33
CA GLY A 45 31.10 11.83 -21.46
C GLY A 45 30.67 10.41 -21.06
N GLY A 46 30.35 10.21 -19.78
CA GLY A 46 30.02 8.89 -19.22
C GLY A 46 28.71 8.32 -19.74
N LEU A 47 27.67 9.14 -19.90
CA LEU A 47 26.36 8.68 -20.36
C LEU A 47 26.40 8.19 -21.81
N ASP A 48 27.12 8.89 -22.69
CA ASP A 48 27.15 8.58 -24.12
C ASP A 48 27.96 7.29 -24.41
N ARG A 49 29.09 7.12 -23.71
CA ARG A 49 29.89 5.89 -23.76
C ARG A 49 29.14 4.69 -23.17
N TYR A 50 28.34 4.93 -22.14
CA TYR A 50 27.51 3.92 -21.49
C TYR A 50 26.30 3.52 -22.35
N LEU A 51 25.62 4.48 -22.99
CA LEU A 51 24.53 4.23 -23.94
C LEU A 51 25.02 3.47 -25.17
N LYS A 52 26.23 3.79 -25.65
CA LYS A 52 26.89 3.04 -26.73
C LYS A 52 27.15 1.58 -26.34
N GLY A 53 27.64 1.33 -25.12
CA GLY A 53 27.83 -0.04 -24.60
C GLY A 53 26.51 -0.81 -24.42
N LEU A 54 25.44 -0.14 -24.01
CA LEU A 54 24.08 -0.71 -23.95
C LEU A 54 23.58 -1.11 -25.34
N ALA A 55 23.76 -0.25 -26.35
CA ALA A 55 23.33 -0.52 -27.71
C ALA A 55 24.11 -1.69 -28.35
N GLU A 56 25.42 -1.79 -28.09
CA GLU A 56 26.28 -2.87 -28.58
C GLU A 56 25.90 -4.23 -27.97
N GLU A 57 25.66 -4.30 -26.66
CA GLU A 57 25.21 -5.54 -25.98
C GLU A 57 23.78 -5.96 -26.41
N LEU A 58 22.91 -4.99 -26.74
CA LEU A 58 21.56 -5.26 -27.25
C LEU A 58 21.58 -5.74 -28.71
N ALA A 59 22.52 -5.26 -29.52
CA ALA A 59 22.79 -5.78 -30.85
C ALA A 59 23.38 -7.19 -30.79
N ALA A 60 24.31 -7.46 -29.89
CA ALA A 60 24.88 -8.80 -29.66
C ALA A 60 23.82 -9.81 -29.19
N ALA A 61 22.90 -9.41 -28.29
CA ALA A 61 21.78 -10.23 -27.86
C ALA A 61 20.81 -10.58 -29.02
N ARG A 62 20.70 -9.72 -30.04
CA ARG A 62 19.86 -9.95 -31.23
C ARG A 62 20.51 -10.88 -32.25
N GLN A 63 21.84 -10.84 -32.35
CA GLN A 63 22.61 -11.63 -33.30
C GLN A 63 23.03 -13.01 -32.75
N ALA A 64 22.88 -13.25 -31.44
CA ALA A 64 23.16 -14.54 -30.82
C ALA A 64 22.21 -15.65 -31.31
N GLY A 65 22.77 -16.63 -32.02
CA GLY A 65 22.04 -17.76 -32.61
C GLY A 65 21.59 -18.85 -31.63
N ASP A 66 22.13 -18.87 -30.40
CA ASP A 66 21.76 -19.85 -29.36
C ASP A 66 21.14 -19.19 -28.10
N PRO A 67 20.19 -19.87 -27.43
CA PRO A 67 19.45 -19.32 -26.30
C PRO A 67 20.32 -18.95 -25.08
N ALA A 68 21.39 -19.69 -24.81
CA ALA A 68 22.26 -19.48 -23.64
C ALA A 68 23.16 -18.25 -23.82
N SER A 69 23.65 -17.99 -25.03
CA SER A 69 24.38 -16.75 -25.33
C SER A 69 23.48 -15.52 -25.28
N ARG A 70 22.25 -15.63 -25.80
CA ARG A 70 21.25 -14.57 -25.70
C ARG A 70 20.87 -14.24 -24.24
N ALA A 71 20.69 -15.24 -23.40
CA ALA A 71 20.43 -15.06 -21.97
C ALA A 71 21.59 -14.37 -21.23
N ARG A 72 22.85 -14.68 -21.60
CA ARG A 72 24.04 -14.03 -21.02
C ARG A 72 24.13 -12.54 -21.37
N HIS A 73 23.85 -12.16 -22.62
CA HIS A 73 23.82 -10.75 -23.04
C HIS A 73 22.66 -9.99 -22.35
N LEU A 74 21.47 -10.60 -22.24
CA LEU A 74 20.33 -10.01 -21.51
C LEU A 74 20.62 -9.82 -20.01
N ALA A 75 21.29 -10.77 -19.35
CA ALA A 75 21.69 -10.62 -17.95
C ALA A 75 22.75 -9.51 -17.73
N ARG A 76 23.62 -9.26 -18.72
CA ARG A 76 24.55 -8.10 -18.69
C ARG A 76 23.81 -6.79 -18.84
N LEU A 77 22.87 -6.69 -19.79
CA LEU A 77 22.01 -5.51 -19.97
C LEU A 77 21.26 -5.17 -18.67
N GLN A 78 20.75 -6.18 -17.98
CA GLN A 78 20.06 -6.02 -16.70
C GLN A 78 20.98 -5.47 -15.61
N ARG A 79 22.21 -5.98 -15.50
CA ARG A 79 23.21 -5.46 -14.54
C ARG A 79 23.67 -4.04 -14.86
N MET A 80 23.84 -3.72 -16.14
CA MET A 80 24.21 -2.37 -16.57
C MET A 80 23.11 -1.38 -16.16
N SER A 81 21.84 -1.68 -16.48
CA SER A 81 20.68 -0.79 -16.27
C SER A 81 20.50 -0.22 -14.85
N GLY A 82 21.06 -0.85 -13.82
CA GLY A 82 21.07 -0.36 -12.44
C GLY A 82 21.88 0.92 -12.20
N TRP A 83 22.87 1.23 -13.04
CA TRP A 83 23.64 2.48 -12.95
C TRP A 83 22.88 3.68 -13.55
N ALA A 84 22.21 3.49 -14.69
CA ALA A 84 21.40 4.52 -15.34
C ALA A 84 20.20 4.98 -14.49
N LEU A 85 19.56 4.06 -13.77
CA LEU A 85 18.48 4.36 -12.82
C LEU A 85 18.94 5.19 -11.62
N ARG A 86 20.22 5.08 -11.23
CA ARG A 86 20.81 5.89 -10.15
C ARG A 86 21.18 7.29 -10.63
N GLN A 87 21.82 7.42 -11.79
CA GLN A 87 22.21 8.73 -12.36
C GLN A 87 21.01 9.55 -12.86
N ALA A 88 20.01 8.92 -13.47
CA ALA A 88 18.78 9.60 -13.89
C ALA A 88 18.02 10.20 -12.70
N VAL A 89 18.12 9.60 -11.50
CA VAL A 89 17.52 10.12 -10.26
C VAL A 89 18.37 11.23 -9.63
N THR A 90 19.69 11.23 -9.81
CA THR A 90 20.58 12.30 -9.33
C THR A 90 20.50 13.56 -10.20
N GLU A 91 20.42 13.42 -11.54
CA GLU A 91 20.18 14.56 -12.45
C GLU A 91 18.73 15.08 -12.38
N TYR A 92 17.74 14.26 -11.99
CA TYR A 92 16.34 14.72 -11.82
C TYR A 92 16.16 15.77 -10.71
N HIS A 93 17.12 15.87 -9.78
CA HIS A 93 17.08 16.80 -8.65
C HIS A 93 18.00 18.02 -8.82
N GLY A 94 18.71 18.14 -9.95
CA GLY A 94 19.63 19.25 -10.21
C GLY A 94 19.45 19.82 -11.61
N GLN A 95 18.93 21.04 -11.68
CA GLN A 95 18.84 21.94 -12.85
C GLN A 95 17.51 21.90 -13.63
N GLY A 96 16.75 22.99 -13.49
CA GLY A 96 15.70 23.36 -14.41
C GLY A 96 16.30 23.79 -15.75
N GLY A 97 15.86 23.16 -16.83
CA GLY A 97 16.28 23.50 -18.18
C GLY A 97 15.49 22.71 -19.22
N THR A 98 14.83 23.43 -20.12
CA THR A 98 13.99 22.92 -21.19
C THR A 98 14.82 22.17 -22.24
N GLY A 99 14.57 20.86 -22.38
CA GLY A 99 14.99 20.07 -23.53
C GLY A 99 15.32 18.62 -23.16
N ARG A 100 14.36 17.70 -23.36
CA ARG A 100 14.56 16.26 -23.63
C ARG A 100 13.22 15.48 -23.52
N GLN A 101 12.46 15.44 -24.62
CA GLN A 101 11.35 14.50 -24.81
C GLN A 101 11.81 13.19 -25.51
N ASP A 102 13.04 13.12 -26.01
CA ASP A 102 13.49 11.99 -26.85
C ASP A 102 14.19 10.84 -26.10
N THR A 103 14.72 11.06 -24.90
CA THR A 103 15.45 10.01 -24.15
C THR A 103 14.51 9.04 -23.43
N ALA A 104 13.34 9.50 -22.97
CA ALA A 104 12.35 8.65 -22.30
C ALA A 104 11.65 7.69 -23.27
N ARG A 105 11.45 8.08 -24.54
CA ARG A 105 10.84 7.24 -25.58
C ARG A 105 11.71 6.06 -25.99
N PHE A 106 13.03 6.17 -25.88
CA PHE A 106 13.95 5.11 -26.34
C PHE A 106 14.01 3.91 -25.37
N VAL A 107 13.81 4.15 -24.07
CA VAL A 107 13.84 3.10 -23.05
C VAL A 107 12.52 2.33 -22.98
N ASP A 108 11.39 3.00 -23.23
CA ASP A 108 10.06 2.41 -23.06
C ASP A 108 9.64 1.48 -24.24
N VAL A 109 10.04 1.82 -25.47
CA VAL A 109 9.56 1.13 -26.68
C VAL A 109 10.30 -0.18 -26.99
N GLN A 110 11.50 -0.40 -26.45
CA GLN A 110 12.31 -1.58 -26.77
C GLN A 110 12.35 -2.63 -25.63
N PHE A 111 12.35 -2.19 -24.36
CA PHE A 111 12.35 -3.12 -23.21
C PHE A 111 10.98 -3.78 -22.96
N GLY A 112 9.88 -3.02 -23.12
CA GLY A 112 8.52 -3.55 -22.95
C GLY A 112 8.09 -4.58 -24.00
N THR A 113 8.78 -4.61 -25.15
CA THR A 113 8.43 -5.45 -26.30
C THR A 113 9.21 -6.78 -26.30
N LEU A 114 10.45 -6.78 -25.78
CA LEU A 114 11.25 -8.00 -25.59
C LEU A 114 10.77 -8.82 -24.39
N TYR A 115 10.30 -8.16 -23.32
CA TYR A 115 9.79 -8.84 -22.12
C TYR A 115 8.46 -9.58 -22.40
N ARG A 116 7.55 -8.97 -23.17
CA ARG A 116 6.28 -9.61 -23.58
C ARG A 116 6.46 -10.78 -24.57
N ARG A 117 7.45 -10.69 -25.47
CA ARG A 117 7.75 -11.78 -26.44
C ARG A 117 8.37 -13.03 -25.81
N HIS A 118 9.00 -12.91 -24.64
CA HIS A 118 9.54 -14.06 -23.91
C HIS A 118 8.47 -14.80 -23.07
N GLN A 119 7.42 -14.10 -22.62
CA GLN A 119 6.30 -14.75 -21.90
C GLN A 119 5.35 -15.51 -22.83
N ALA A 120 5.28 -15.15 -24.13
CA ALA A 120 4.43 -15.80 -25.11
C ALA A 120 5.19 -16.85 -25.94
N GLY A 121 5.59 -17.96 -25.32
CA GLY A 121 6.14 -19.13 -26.01
C GLY A 121 5.07 -20.16 -26.37
N GLY A 122 4.35 -19.97 -27.47
CA GLY A 122 3.40 -20.94 -28.05
C GLY A 122 2.84 -20.45 -29.39
N ARG A 123 3.01 -21.25 -30.45
CA ARG A 123 2.88 -20.91 -31.88
C ARG A 123 1.57 -20.22 -32.30
N ILE A 124 1.70 -19.22 -33.18
CA ILE A 124 0.65 -18.68 -34.06
C ILE A 124 1.01 -19.09 -35.51
N THR A 125 0.11 -19.77 -36.21
CA THR A 125 0.00 -19.73 -37.67
C THR A 125 -1.44 -19.39 -38.00
N GLY A 126 -1.67 -18.30 -38.72
CA GLY A 126 -3.01 -17.79 -39.04
C GLY A 126 -3.38 -17.90 -40.52
N GLY A 127 -4.53 -17.30 -40.85
CA GLY A 127 -4.89 -16.80 -42.18
C GLY A 127 -5.95 -17.58 -42.97
N ASP A 128 -7.18 -17.06 -42.92
CA ASP A 128 -8.19 -16.86 -43.98
C ASP A 128 -8.99 -17.97 -44.70
N ASP A 129 -10.24 -17.58 -44.99
CA ASP A 129 -11.29 -18.06 -45.91
C ASP A 129 -12.24 -19.24 -45.54
N ALA A 130 -13.55 -18.96 -45.60
CA ALA A 130 -14.70 -19.89 -45.54
C ALA A 130 -15.35 -20.02 -46.95
N PRO A 131 -16.41 -20.85 -47.26
CA PRO A 131 -17.19 -21.89 -46.52
C PRO A 131 -17.47 -23.15 -47.43
N PRO A 132 -18.63 -23.89 -47.42
CA PRO A 132 -19.43 -24.59 -46.39
C PRO A 132 -19.62 -26.13 -46.64
N ARG A 133 -20.23 -26.86 -45.67
CA ARG A 133 -21.23 -27.97 -45.78
C ARG A 133 -20.96 -29.29 -45.01
N GLU A 134 -21.92 -29.60 -44.14
CA GLU A 134 -22.71 -30.85 -43.91
C GLU A 134 -22.10 -32.27 -43.85
N ASN A 135 -22.66 -33.01 -42.87
CA ASN A 135 -22.92 -34.46 -42.75
C ASN A 135 -21.94 -35.38 -41.98
N GLY A 136 -22.44 -35.89 -40.84
CA GLY A 136 -22.52 -37.35 -40.60
C GLY A 136 -21.47 -38.01 -39.67
N PRO A 137 -21.89 -38.69 -38.58
CA PRO A 137 -21.04 -39.53 -37.70
C PRO A 137 -21.17 -41.04 -38.07
N PRO A 138 -20.75 -42.06 -37.26
CA PRO A 138 -19.69 -42.21 -36.24
C PRO A 138 -18.82 -43.51 -36.40
N HIS A 139 -17.88 -43.74 -35.46
CA HIS A 139 -17.22 -45.01 -35.05
C HIS A 139 -16.14 -45.66 -35.95
N ARG A 140 -14.91 -45.81 -35.42
CA ARG A 140 -14.35 -47.04 -34.81
C ARG A 140 -12.86 -46.90 -34.50
N GLU A 141 -12.44 -47.55 -33.41
CA GLU A 141 -11.06 -47.72 -32.97
C GLU A 141 -10.15 -48.30 -34.07
N ILE A 142 -8.99 -47.67 -34.28
CA ILE A 142 -7.75 -48.35 -34.68
C ILE A 142 -6.59 -47.73 -33.91
N ARG A 143 -5.83 -48.63 -33.29
CA ARG A 143 -4.60 -48.45 -32.52
C ARG A 143 -3.41 -48.30 -33.49
N ASP A 144 -2.65 -47.21 -33.38
CA ASP A 144 -1.18 -47.14 -33.59
C ASP A 144 -0.71 -45.74 -33.20
N ASP A 145 0.12 -45.63 -32.16
CA ASP A 145 1.59 -45.57 -32.21
C ASP A 145 2.11 -44.13 -32.34
N ARG A 146 3.00 -43.78 -31.39
CA ARG A 146 3.80 -42.56 -31.29
C ARG A 146 3.08 -41.25 -30.96
N THR A 147 2.87 -41.05 -29.66
CA THR A 147 3.15 -39.75 -29.04
C THR A 147 4.32 -39.89 -28.08
N VAL A 148 5.47 -39.46 -28.58
CA VAL A 148 6.70 -39.23 -27.80
C VAL A 148 6.37 -38.19 -26.73
N VAL A 149 6.21 -38.65 -25.50
CA VAL A 149 6.23 -37.81 -24.31
C VAL A 149 7.69 -37.35 -24.10
N PRO A 150 7.97 -36.04 -23.99
CA PRO A 150 9.35 -35.59 -23.81
C PRO A 150 9.85 -35.91 -22.38
N GLU A 151 10.70 -36.93 -22.29
CA GLU A 151 11.95 -37.06 -21.50
C GLU A 151 12.18 -36.22 -20.20
N GLU A 152 11.17 -35.94 -19.36
CA GLU A 152 11.41 -35.37 -18.02
C GLU A 152 11.50 -36.43 -16.91
N ASP A 153 10.85 -37.59 -17.09
CA ASP A 153 10.82 -38.65 -16.06
C ASP A 153 12.05 -39.57 -16.08
N ASP A 154 12.79 -39.62 -17.20
CA ASP A 154 13.94 -40.53 -17.36
C ASP A 154 15.25 -39.94 -16.80
N ARG A 155 15.30 -38.63 -16.56
CA ARG A 155 16.48 -37.94 -15.97
C ARG A 155 16.59 -38.08 -14.46
N ARG A 156 15.49 -38.43 -13.76
CA ARG A 156 15.46 -38.59 -12.29
C ARG A 156 15.92 -39.97 -11.80
N ARG A 157 15.92 -41.00 -12.67
CA ARG A 157 16.12 -42.40 -12.25
C ARG A 157 17.58 -42.90 -12.24
N THR A 158 18.57 -42.06 -12.55
CA THR A 158 19.97 -42.50 -12.68
C THR A 158 21.00 -41.74 -11.84
N GLY A 159 20.58 -40.78 -11.00
CA GLY A 159 21.47 -39.97 -10.15
C GLY A 159 21.61 -40.50 -8.72
N VAL A 160 22.68 -40.06 -8.05
CA VAL A 160 22.89 -40.22 -6.59
C VAL A 160 22.32 -39.01 -5.87
N GLU A 161 21.50 -39.26 -4.85
CA GLU A 161 20.92 -38.25 -3.97
C GLU A 161 21.64 -38.21 -2.62
N PHE A 162 21.96 -37.01 -2.17
CA PHE A 162 22.53 -36.72 -0.86
C PHE A 162 21.46 -36.10 0.04
N LEU A 163 21.23 -36.75 1.15
CA LEU A 163 20.16 -36.47 2.08
C LEU A 163 20.80 -36.00 3.39
N ILE A 164 20.94 -34.67 3.58
CA ILE A 164 21.65 -34.07 4.72
C ILE A 164 20.74 -33.31 5.69
N LEU A 165 19.48 -33.04 5.34
CA LEU A 165 18.48 -32.42 6.23
C LEU A 165 17.88 -33.46 7.19
N GLY A 166 18.74 -34.12 7.95
CA GLY A 166 18.44 -35.30 8.78
C GLY A 166 19.72 -36.11 8.98
N GLU A 167 19.60 -37.35 9.47
CA GLU A 167 20.74 -38.29 9.41
C GLU A 167 21.27 -38.38 7.97
N MET A 168 22.60 -38.29 7.81
CA MET A 168 23.20 -38.29 6.48
C MET A 168 22.93 -39.63 5.81
N VAL A 169 22.22 -39.58 4.69
CA VAL A 169 21.93 -40.75 3.86
C VAL A 169 22.35 -40.45 2.42
N VAL A 170 22.86 -41.46 1.73
CA VAL A 170 23.14 -41.39 0.30
C VAL A 170 22.32 -42.46 -0.39
N ARG A 171 21.52 -42.06 -1.37
CA ARG A 171 20.66 -42.97 -2.13
C ARG A 171 21.10 -43.01 -3.59
N SER A 172 21.23 -44.21 -4.14
CA SER A 172 21.46 -44.42 -5.57
C SER A 172 20.43 -45.43 -6.08
N ARG A 173 19.64 -45.06 -7.09
CA ARG A 173 18.53 -45.90 -7.61
C ARG A 173 17.67 -46.49 -6.48
N GLU A 174 17.28 -45.62 -5.53
CA GLU A 174 16.49 -45.93 -4.33
C GLU A 174 17.16 -46.80 -3.26
N ARG A 175 18.36 -47.36 -3.50
CA ARG A 175 19.13 -48.15 -2.52
C ARG A 175 20.03 -47.25 -1.67
N MET A 176 20.16 -47.59 -0.40
CA MET A 176 21.10 -46.92 0.50
C MET A 176 22.54 -47.32 0.16
N VAL A 177 23.42 -46.34 0.03
CA VAL A 177 24.85 -46.55 -0.19
C VAL A 177 25.57 -46.41 1.14
N PRO A 178 26.44 -47.37 1.52
CA PRO A 178 27.23 -47.24 2.74
C PRO A 178 28.14 -46.01 2.68
N LEU A 179 28.07 -45.20 3.73
CA LEU A 179 28.90 -44.01 3.89
C LEU A 179 30.32 -44.41 4.30
N PRO A 180 31.35 -43.69 3.81
CA PRO A 180 32.72 -43.89 4.25
C PRO A 180 32.88 -43.49 5.74
N GLY A 181 34.00 -43.89 6.35
CA GLY A 181 34.23 -43.74 7.80
C GLY A 181 34.06 -42.31 8.35
N PRO A 182 34.00 -42.15 9.69
CA PRO A 182 33.47 -40.95 10.37
C PRO A 182 34.03 -39.60 9.87
N SER A 183 35.35 -39.49 9.69
CA SER A 183 35.98 -38.25 9.20
C SER A 183 35.66 -37.94 7.73
N VAL A 184 35.47 -38.97 6.89
CA VAL A 184 35.09 -38.79 5.48
C VAL A 184 33.61 -38.39 5.37
N ARG A 185 32.75 -38.96 6.21
CA ARG A 185 31.35 -38.56 6.35
C ARG A 185 31.22 -37.10 6.80
N ALA A 186 31.97 -36.68 7.82
CA ALA A 186 31.97 -35.29 8.29
C ALA A 186 32.46 -34.32 7.20
N LEU A 187 33.55 -34.68 6.51
CA LEU A 187 34.08 -33.93 5.36
C LEU A 187 33.04 -33.79 4.23
N LEU A 188 32.37 -34.89 3.87
CA LEU A 188 31.31 -34.88 2.85
C LEU A 188 30.14 -33.98 3.28
N GLY A 189 29.71 -34.04 4.54
CA GLY A 189 28.65 -33.19 5.08
C GLY A 189 28.98 -31.71 4.99
N ALA A 190 30.20 -31.33 5.40
CA ALA A 190 30.69 -29.96 5.29
C ALA A 190 30.71 -29.46 3.84
N LEU A 191 31.17 -30.29 2.90
CA LEU A 191 31.20 -29.95 1.47
C LEU A 191 29.81 -29.83 0.85
N LEU A 192 28.85 -30.67 1.27
CA LEU A 192 27.46 -30.59 0.81
C LEU A 192 26.73 -29.36 1.38
N LEU A 193 27.01 -28.98 2.63
CA LEU A 193 26.50 -27.75 3.25
C LEU A 193 26.99 -26.48 2.51
N ALA A 194 28.25 -26.49 2.05
CA ALA A 194 28.81 -25.44 1.21
C ALA A 194 28.19 -25.39 -0.20
N SER A 195 27.44 -26.41 -0.63
CA SER A 195 26.58 -26.40 -1.83
C SER A 195 27.25 -25.88 -3.11
N GLY A 196 28.50 -26.30 -3.34
CA GLY A 196 29.29 -25.90 -4.51
C GLY A 196 30.23 -24.71 -4.29
N ASP A 197 30.19 -24.06 -3.13
CA ASP A 197 31.20 -23.09 -2.73
C ASP A 197 32.51 -23.75 -2.29
N ILE A 198 33.59 -22.94 -2.23
CA ILE A 198 34.91 -23.39 -1.81
C ILE A 198 34.93 -23.46 -0.28
N ALA A 199 35.07 -24.66 0.27
CA ALA A 199 35.31 -24.86 1.69
C ALA A 199 36.82 -24.87 1.97
N GLY A 200 37.30 -23.92 2.77
CA GLY A 200 38.72 -23.77 3.11
C GLY A 200 39.30 -24.98 3.83
N GLU A 201 40.59 -25.27 3.63
CA GLU A 201 41.25 -26.45 4.21
C GLU A 201 41.21 -26.46 5.75
N ASP A 202 41.49 -25.34 6.40
CA ASP A 202 41.46 -25.22 7.87
C ASP A 202 40.05 -25.47 8.42
N ARG A 203 39.05 -24.92 7.73
CA ARG A 203 37.64 -25.13 8.05
C ARG A 203 37.21 -26.59 7.91
N LEU A 204 37.66 -27.27 6.86
CA LEU A 204 37.36 -28.69 6.66
C LEU A 204 38.07 -29.58 7.69
N LEU A 205 39.27 -29.20 8.13
CA LEU A 205 39.99 -29.87 9.22
C LEU A 205 39.21 -29.77 10.53
N GLU A 206 38.79 -28.58 10.91
CA GLU A 206 37.98 -28.34 12.12
C GLU A 206 36.66 -29.13 12.09
N LEU A 207 35.97 -29.17 10.95
CA LEU A 207 34.67 -29.84 10.86
C LEU A 207 34.77 -31.37 10.87
N ALA A 208 35.84 -31.93 10.31
CA ALA A 208 36.01 -33.38 10.22
C ALA A 208 36.69 -34.01 11.45
N TRP A 209 37.48 -33.24 12.20
CA TRP A 209 38.24 -33.74 13.37
C TRP A 209 38.06 -32.94 14.67
N GLY A 210 37.47 -31.75 14.65
CA GLY A 210 37.33 -30.88 15.83
C GLY A 210 38.62 -30.11 16.17
N ALA A 211 38.70 -29.55 17.38
CA ALA A 211 39.83 -28.73 17.86
C ALA A 211 41.13 -29.52 18.11
N GLU A 212 41.11 -30.85 18.07
CA GLU A 212 42.30 -31.69 18.18
C GLU A 212 42.37 -32.73 17.05
N LYS A 213 43.58 -33.00 16.54
CA LYS A 213 43.98 -34.18 15.72
C LYS A 213 43.68 -34.18 14.21
N GLY A 214 43.45 -33.03 13.58
CA GLY A 214 43.50 -32.91 12.11
C GLY A 214 44.89 -32.48 11.62
N SER A 215 45.56 -33.27 10.76
CA SER A 215 46.73 -32.79 10.01
C SER A 215 46.37 -32.58 8.53
N ARG A 216 47.07 -31.68 7.85
CA ARG A 216 46.88 -31.46 6.40
C ARG A 216 47.04 -32.76 5.59
N ARG A 217 47.91 -33.67 6.05
CA ARG A 217 48.07 -35.01 5.48
C ARG A 217 46.84 -35.89 5.71
N ALA A 218 46.20 -35.80 6.88
CA ALA A 218 44.96 -36.52 7.17
C ALA A 218 43.79 -36.02 6.30
N LEU A 219 43.69 -34.70 6.07
CA LEU A 219 42.73 -34.09 5.14
C LEU A 219 42.94 -34.60 3.71
N GLN A 220 44.19 -34.60 3.21
CA GLN A 220 44.52 -35.11 1.88
C GLN A 220 44.13 -36.60 1.72
N CYS A 221 44.41 -37.44 2.73
CA CYS A 221 44.00 -38.84 2.72
C CYS A 221 42.46 -39.00 2.73
N ALA A 222 41.74 -38.20 3.52
CA ALA A 222 40.27 -38.24 3.56
C ALA A 222 39.65 -37.77 2.24
N VAL A 223 40.19 -36.70 1.63
CA VAL A 223 39.79 -36.21 0.30
C VAL A 223 40.08 -37.26 -0.77
N HIS A 224 41.23 -37.94 -0.72
CA HIS A 224 41.55 -39.02 -1.67
C HIS A 224 40.54 -40.17 -1.56
N ARG A 225 40.21 -40.61 -0.34
CA ARG A 225 39.16 -41.62 -0.10
C ARG A 225 37.79 -41.15 -0.56
N LEU A 226 37.43 -39.89 -0.30
CA LEU A 226 36.16 -39.32 -0.75
C LEU A 226 36.07 -39.26 -2.28
N ARG A 227 37.16 -38.88 -2.97
CA ARG A 227 37.24 -38.88 -4.44
C ARG A 227 37.07 -40.28 -5.01
N ALA A 228 37.72 -41.28 -4.42
CA ALA A 228 37.58 -42.68 -4.86
C ALA A 228 36.13 -43.15 -4.69
N TRP A 229 35.55 -42.93 -3.52
CA TRP A 229 34.16 -43.30 -3.21
C TRP A 229 33.15 -42.58 -4.12
N LEU A 230 33.31 -41.27 -4.37
CA LEU A 230 32.42 -40.52 -5.29
C LEU A 230 32.49 -41.05 -6.73
N ARG A 231 33.67 -41.45 -7.20
CA ARG A 231 33.84 -42.03 -8.55
C ARG A 231 33.15 -43.40 -8.67
N GLU A 232 33.26 -44.22 -7.63
CA GLU A 232 32.67 -45.56 -7.57
C GLU A 232 31.14 -45.51 -7.48
N VAL A 233 30.61 -44.62 -6.64
CA VAL A 233 29.18 -44.58 -6.30
C VAL A 233 28.38 -43.69 -7.24
N ALA A 234 28.92 -42.55 -7.66
CA ALA A 234 28.16 -41.46 -8.26
C ALA A 234 28.59 -41.11 -9.70
N GLY A 235 29.78 -41.53 -10.12
CA GLY A 235 30.28 -41.34 -11.48
C GLY A 235 30.82 -39.92 -11.77
N PRO A 236 31.12 -39.59 -13.03
CA PRO A 236 31.97 -38.44 -13.41
C PRO A 236 31.33 -37.06 -13.23
N ARG A 237 30.04 -37.01 -12.90
CA ARG A 237 29.28 -35.78 -12.65
C ARG A 237 29.47 -35.22 -11.23
N TYR A 238 30.04 -36.01 -10.32
CA TYR A 238 30.29 -35.63 -8.94
C TYR A 238 31.79 -35.40 -8.75
N ARG A 239 32.22 -34.13 -8.74
CA ARG A 239 33.64 -33.77 -8.78
C ARG A 239 34.06 -33.03 -7.53
N LEU A 240 35.08 -33.57 -6.86
CA LEU A 240 35.75 -32.91 -5.74
C LEU A 240 37.06 -32.31 -6.21
N GLU A 241 37.05 -31.01 -6.46
CA GLU A 241 38.18 -30.25 -7.00
C GLU A 241 38.88 -29.48 -5.88
N HIS A 242 40.20 -29.32 -6.02
CA HIS A 242 40.96 -28.39 -5.17
C HIS A 242 40.93 -27.03 -5.86
N ALA A 243 40.46 -26.00 -5.16
CA ALA A 243 40.24 -24.67 -5.71
C ALA A 243 40.81 -23.63 -4.74
N GLY A 244 41.99 -23.08 -5.06
CA GLY A 244 42.68 -22.11 -4.21
C GLY A 244 43.22 -22.76 -2.93
N SER A 245 42.75 -22.30 -1.77
CA SER A 245 43.12 -22.81 -0.43
C SER A 245 42.09 -23.78 0.17
N GLY A 246 41.27 -24.40 -0.68
CA GLY A 246 40.13 -25.22 -0.23
C GLY A 246 39.68 -26.25 -1.26
N TYR A 247 38.56 -26.89 -0.95
CA TYR A 247 37.92 -27.89 -1.79
C TYR A 247 36.50 -27.49 -2.16
N ARG A 248 36.11 -27.82 -3.39
CA ARG A 248 34.75 -27.64 -3.91
C ARG A 248 34.20 -28.98 -4.34
N LEU A 249 32.99 -29.31 -3.86
CA LEU A 249 32.23 -30.45 -4.33
C LEU A 249 31.15 -29.98 -5.32
N THR A 250 31.29 -30.35 -6.59
CA THR A 250 30.28 -30.13 -7.62
C THR A 250 29.38 -31.36 -7.71
N VAL A 251 28.08 -31.12 -7.60
CA VAL A 251 27.00 -32.11 -7.70
C VAL A 251 25.94 -31.60 -8.68
N PRO A 252 25.17 -32.47 -9.35
CA PRO A 252 24.05 -32.04 -10.20
C PRO A 252 23.00 -31.26 -9.42
N ASP A 253 22.29 -30.36 -10.11
CA ASP A 253 21.17 -29.60 -9.53
C ASP A 253 20.10 -30.55 -8.97
N GLY A 254 19.59 -30.23 -7.78
CA GLY A 254 18.59 -31.04 -7.09
C GLY A 254 19.11 -32.36 -6.50
N ALA A 255 20.40 -32.70 -6.64
CA ALA A 255 20.98 -33.91 -6.06
C ALA A 255 21.15 -33.86 -4.54
N VAL A 256 21.05 -32.68 -3.92
CA VAL A 256 21.14 -32.49 -2.46
C VAL A 256 19.85 -31.86 -1.96
N ASP A 257 19.28 -32.43 -0.90
CA ASP A 257 18.02 -31.97 -0.30
C ASP A 257 18.08 -30.51 0.20
N ILE A 258 19.22 -30.05 0.73
CA ILE A 258 19.42 -28.65 1.12
C ILE A 258 19.26 -27.67 -0.05
N THR A 259 19.69 -28.04 -1.25
CA THR A 259 19.54 -27.21 -2.45
C THR A 259 18.07 -27.15 -2.84
N ARG A 260 17.35 -28.29 -2.82
CA ARG A 260 15.90 -28.33 -3.08
C ARG A 260 15.10 -27.49 -2.08
N PHE A 261 15.48 -27.52 -0.81
CA PHE A 261 14.89 -26.66 0.23
C PHE A 261 15.08 -25.17 -0.12
N ARG A 262 16.33 -24.76 -0.42
CA ARG A 262 16.66 -23.37 -0.79
C ARG A 262 15.95 -22.92 -2.07
N ASP A 263 15.88 -23.78 -3.08
CA ASP A 263 15.19 -23.50 -4.34
C ASP A 263 13.70 -23.26 -4.14
N ARG A 264 13.04 -24.04 -3.25
CA ARG A 264 11.63 -23.84 -2.91
C ARG A 264 11.41 -22.57 -2.10
N MET A 265 12.31 -22.25 -1.18
CA MET A 265 12.29 -20.99 -0.43
C MET A 265 12.40 -19.79 -1.37
N ALA A 266 13.35 -19.82 -2.31
CA ALA A 266 13.56 -18.79 -3.32
C ALA A 266 12.37 -18.67 -4.30
N ALA A 267 11.87 -19.80 -4.82
CA ALA A 267 10.72 -19.82 -5.71
C ALA A 267 9.47 -19.23 -5.05
N GLY A 268 9.26 -19.49 -3.76
CA GLY A 268 8.15 -18.88 -3.04
C GLY A 268 8.37 -17.40 -2.71
N ALA A 269 9.61 -16.95 -2.48
CA ALA A 269 9.87 -15.51 -2.32
C ALA A 269 9.54 -14.70 -3.59
N MET A 270 9.61 -15.35 -4.76
CA MET A 270 9.31 -14.74 -6.06
C MET A 270 7.84 -14.81 -6.46
N THR A 271 6.98 -15.55 -5.74
CA THR A 271 5.56 -15.65 -6.08
C THR A 271 4.73 -14.58 -5.38
N GLY A 272 3.83 -13.92 -6.12
CA GLY A 272 2.82 -13.02 -5.55
C GLY A 272 1.54 -13.73 -5.10
N ASP A 273 1.42 -15.04 -5.36
CA ASP A 273 0.25 -15.85 -5.00
C ASP A 273 0.43 -16.49 -3.61
N PRO A 274 -0.40 -16.08 -2.61
CA PRO A 274 -0.35 -16.64 -1.27
C PRO A 274 -0.56 -18.15 -1.19
N GLU A 275 -1.42 -18.75 -2.03
CA GLU A 275 -1.68 -20.18 -1.98
C GLU A 275 -0.49 -20.97 -2.51
N ARG A 276 0.09 -20.50 -3.61
CA ARG A 276 1.30 -21.07 -4.17
C ARG A 276 2.48 -20.96 -3.20
N ARG A 277 2.61 -19.84 -2.49
CA ARG A 277 3.63 -19.65 -1.44
C ARG A 277 3.46 -20.68 -0.32
N MET A 278 2.24 -20.90 0.17
CA MET A 278 1.96 -21.86 1.24
C MET A 278 2.33 -23.30 0.82
N ALA A 279 2.01 -23.68 -0.43
CA ALA A 279 2.37 -24.97 -0.99
C ALA A 279 3.89 -25.17 -1.09
N LEU A 280 4.63 -24.13 -1.51
CA LEU A 280 6.09 -24.16 -1.63
C LEU A 280 6.79 -24.26 -0.27
N LEU A 281 6.35 -23.50 0.74
CA LEU A 281 6.85 -23.59 2.11
C LEU A 281 6.58 -24.97 2.72
N SER A 282 5.37 -25.49 2.53
CA SER A 282 5.00 -26.84 3.00
C SER A 282 5.86 -27.91 2.34
N ALA A 283 6.11 -27.80 1.03
CA ALA A 283 7.00 -28.71 0.31
C ALA A 283 8.45 -28.56 0.75
N ALA A 284 8.92 -27.35 1.09
CA ALA A 284 10.27 -27.12 1.61
C ALA A 284 10.47 -27.84 2.96
N LEU A 285 9.54 -27.68 3.91
CA LEU A 285 9.61 -28.36 5.22
C LEU A 285 9.58 -29.89 5.10
N LYS A 286 8.90 -30.45 4.09
CA LYS A 286 8.85 -31.90 3.85
C LYS A 286 10.17 -32.53 3.36
N GLU A 287 11.17 -31.74 2.96
CA GLU A 287 12.51 -32.27 2.66
C GLU A 287 13.27 -32.71 3.93
N TRP A 288 12.84 -32.19 5.09
CA TRP A 288 13.49 -32.44 6.37
C TRP A 288 13.05 -33.78 6.95
N ARG A 289 14.02 -34.53 7.48
CA ARG A 289 13.83 -35.81 8.19
C ARG A 289 14.29 -35.77 9.64
N GLY A 290 14.89 -34.66 10.06
CA GLY A 290 15.47 -34.49 11.40
C GLY A 290 16.52 -33.37 11.41
N PRO A 291 17.34 -33.28 12.47
CA PRO A 291 18.43 -32.32 12.55
C PRO A 291 19.45 -32.49 11.42
N VAL A 292 19.99 -31.39 10.90
CA VAL A 292 20.97 -31.34 9.80
C VAL A 292 22.20 -32.18 10.12
N LEU A 293 22.49 -33.23 9.35
CA LEU A 293 23.52 -34.21 9.70
C LEU A 293 23.25 -34.86 11.07
N GLY A 294 22.10 -35.53 11.22
CA GLY A 294 21.73 -36.29 12.42
C GLY A 294 22.81 -37.32 12.81
N GLY A 295 23.00 -37.53 14.12
CA GLY A 295 24.07 -38.40 14.65
C GLY A 295 25.48 -37.81 14.56
N ARG A 296 25.61 -36.50 14.32
CA ARG A 296 26.88 -35.76 14.28
C ARG A 296 27.49 -35.52 15.67
N PRO A 297 28.82 -35.29 15.74
CA PRO A 297 29.46 -34.76 16.95
C PRO A 297 28.97 -33.35 17.32
N GLU A 298 29.07 -33.00 18.60
CA GLU A 298 28.54 -31.75 19.15
C GLU A 298 29.20 -30.49 18.57
N TRP A 299 30.50 -30.50 18.30
CA TRP A 299 31.18 -29.36 17.66
C TRP A 299 30.67 -29.08 16.24
N LEU A 300 30.23 -30.12 15.51
CA LEU A 300 29.62 -29.96 14.20
C LEU A 300 28.16 -29.46 14.31
N ALA A 301 27.48 -29.73 15.42
CA ALA A 301 26.18 -29.14 15.72
C ALA A 301 26.26 -27.67 16.13
N ALA A 302 27.34 -27.27 16.81
CA ALA A 302 27.61 -25.87 17.13
C ALA A 302 28.03 -25.02 15.91
N ASP A 303 28.24 -25.66 14.77
CA ASP A 303 28.75 -25.00 13.58
C ASP A 303 27.84 -23.90 13.04
N PRO A 304 28.35 -22.70 12.71
CA PRO A 304 27.53 -21.61 12.19
C PRO A 304 26.74 -21.97 10.91
N ALA A 305 27.32 -22.78 10.01
CA ALA A 305 26.63 -23.16 8.78
C ALA A 305 25.47 -24.14 9.06
N VAL A 306 25.65 -25.05 10.02
CA VAL A 306 24.59 -25.96 10.48
C VAL A 306 23.49 -25.17 11.18
N ARG A 307 23.85 -24.29 12.12
CA ARG A 307 22.90 -23.42 12.83
C ARG A 307 22.10 -22.53 11.89
N ALA A 308 22.73 -21.95 10.87
CA ALA A 308 22.04 -21.13 9.87
C ALA A 308 20.98 -21.92 9.08
N VAL A 309 21.25 -23.19 8.77
CA VAL A 309 20.30 -24.05 8.05
C VAL A 309 19.15 -24.47 8.97
N GLU A 310 19.43 -24.82 10.23
CA GLU A 310 18.40 -25.09 11.24
C GLU A 310 17.52 -23.86 11.51
N GLN A 311 18.11 -22.66 11.59
CA GLN A 311 17.36 -21.41 11.73
C GLN A 311 16.47 -21.16 10.51
N ALA A 312 16.97 -21.39 9.29
CA ALA A 312 16.15 -21.28 8.09
C ALA A 312 14.93 -22.22 8.09
N ARG A 313 15.01 -23.38 8.77
CA ARG A 313 13.87 -24.28 9.01
C ARG A 313 12.83 -23.63 9.91
N VAL A 314 13.27 -23.04 11.02
CA VAL A 314 12.43 -22.33 11.99
C VAL A 314 11.73 -21.15 11.32
N ASP A 315 12.47 -20.35 10.54
CA ASP A 315 11.93 -19.20 9.82
C ASP A 315 10.88 -19.65 8.78
N CYS A 316 11.16 -20.73 8.04
CA CYS A 316 10.22 -21.33 7.09
C CYS A 316 8.92 -21.79 7.78
N ALA A 317 9.02 -22.43 8.94
CA ALA A 317 7.86 -22.86 9.72
C ALA A 317 7.06 -21.67 10.29
N GLY A 318 7.75 -20.63 10.76
CA GLY A 318 7.12 -19.40 11.21
C GLY A 318 6.32 -18.72 10.10
N GLU A 319 6.91 -18.60 8.90
CA GLU A 319 6.23 -18.02 7.73
C GLU A 319 5.03 -18.87 7.29
N LEU A 320 5.17 -20.21 7.30
CA LEU A 320 4.07 -21.11 6.98
C LEU A 320 2.90 -20.94 7.97
N ALA A 321 3.19 -20.83 9.27
CA ALA A 321 2.17 -20.61 10.29
C ALA A 321 1.43 -19.30 10.06
N ASP A 322 2.16 -18.19 9.86
CA ASP A 322 1.57 -16.86 9.65
C ASP A 322 0.72 -16.82 8.36
N LEU A 323 1.16 -17.51 7.30
CA LEU A 323 0.44 -17.59 6.04
C LEU A 323 -0.82 -18.47 6.12
N ALA A 324 -0.73 -19.65 6.74
CA ALA A 324 -1.87 -20.52 6.97
C ALA A 324 -2.97 -19.83 7.79
N PHE A 325 -2.55 -19.01 8.76
CA PHE A 325 -3.44 -18.14 9.51
C PHE A 325 -4.18 -17.12 8.65
N ARG A 326 -3.45 -16.37 7.81
CA ARG A 326 -4.04 -15.36 6.92
C ARG A 326 -5.01 -15.96 5.90
N LEU A 327 -4.71 -17.17 5.43
CA LEU A 327 -5.55 -17.89 4.46
C LEU A 327 -6.75 -18.62 5.09
N GLY A 328 -6.90 -18.58 6.42
CA GLY A 328 -7.98 -19.29 7.11
C GLY A 328 -7.86 -20.81 7.04
N ARG A 329 -6.64 -21.34 6.82
CA ARG A 329 -6.33 -22.77 6.72
C ARG A 329 -5.34 -23.25 7.79
N PRO A 330 -5.52 -22.91 9.08
CA PRO A 330 -4.53 -23.21 10.13
C PRO A 330 -4.28 -24.71 10.31
N ALA A 331 -5.27 -25.56 10.04
CA ALA A 331 -5.17 -27.01 10.20
C ALA A 331 -4.05 -27.64 9.37
N GLU A 332 -3.77 -27.09 8.18
CA GLU A 332 -2.78 -27.63 7.25
C GLU A 332 -1.34 -27.41 7.71
N ALA A 333 -1.10 -26.40 8.55
CA ALA A 333 0.23 -26.07 9.05
C ALA A 333 0.59 -26.79 10.36
N ILE A 334 -0.40 -27.24 11.15
CA ILE A 334 -0.15 -27.76 12.52
C ILE A 334 0.87 -28.89 12.54
N ALA A 335 0.77 -29.87 11.63
CA ALA A 335 1.67 -31.03 11.64
C ALA A 335 3.12 -30.62 11.35
N LEU A 336 3.34 -29.83 10.30
CA LEU A 336 4.68 -29.40 9.89
C LEU A 336 5.30 -28.43 10.90
N VAL A 337 4.54 -27.42 11.35
CA VAL A 337 5.01 -26.45 12.34
C VAL A 337 5.25 -27.12 13.70
N GLY A 338 4.39 -28.07 14.08
CA GLY A 338 4.53 -28.86 15.30
C GLY A 338 5.82 -29.66 15.36
N GLU A 339 6.23 -30.26 14.24
CA GLU A 339 7.50 -31.00 14.14
C GLU A 339 8.71 -30.07 14.35
N VAL A 340 8.71 -28.90 13.70
CA VAL A 340 9.80 -27.92 13.85
C VAL A 340 9.83 -27.32 15.25
N ALA A 341 8.67 -27.00 15.84
CA ALA A 341 8.58 -26.49 17.20
C ALA A 341 9.07 -27.51 18.24
N ALA A 342 8.86 -28.81 18.01
CA ALA A 342 9.41 -29.85 18.88
C ALA A 342 10.95 -29.91 18.81
N ALA A 343 11.53 -29.64 17.64
CA ALA A 343 12.99 -29.60 17.43
C ALA A 343 13.64 -28.28 17.87
N ALA A 344 12.87 -27.19 17.97
CA ALA A 344 13.31 -25.87 18.43
C ALA A 344 12.60 -25.45 19.73
N PRO A 345 12.80 -26.18 20.84
CA PRO A 345 12.00 -26.03 22.06
C PRO A 345 12.14 -24.66 22.75
N TYR A 346 13.23 -23.94 22.49
CA TYR A 346 13.51 -22.61 23.05
C TYR A 346 13.19 -21.45 22.10
N ASP A 347 12.70 -21.74 20.88
CA ASP A 347 12.23 -20.70 19.96
C ASP A 347 10.81 -20.28 20.37
N GLU A 348 10.72 -19.42 21.38
CA GLU A 348 9.45 -18.94 21.92
C GLU A 348 8.49 -18.35 20.86
N PRO A 349 8.96 -17.59 19.84
CA PRO A 349 8.10 -17.12 18.75
C PRO A 349 7.45 -18.24 17.93
N LEU A 350 8.16 -19.32 17.63
CA LEU A 350 7.59 -20.48 16.93
C LEU A 350 6.64 -21.26 17.83
N GLN A 351 6.98 -21.43 19.13
CA GLN A 351 6.06 -22.06 20.10
C GLN A 351 4.73 -21.30 20.17
N ALA A 352 4.78 -19.96 20.27
CA ALA A 352 3.58 -19.12 20.32
C ALA A 352 2.72 -19.25 19.05
N ARG A 353 3.32 -19.34 17.86
CA ARG A 353 2.60 -19.58 16.60
C ARG A 353 1.89 -20.92 16.57
N LEU A 354 2.51 -21.98 17.09
CA LEU A 354 1.87 -23.30 17.19
C LEU A 354 0.67 -23.28 18.15
N VAL A 355 0.79 -22.63 19.31
CA VAL A 355 -0.33 -22.44 20.26
C VAL A 355 -1.51 -21.79 19.56
N ARG A 356 -1.26 -20.71 18.81
CA ARG A 356 -2.31 -20.03 18.06
C ARG A 356 -2.94 -20.98 17.05
N LEU A 357 -2.14 -21.68 16.22
CA LEU A 357 -2.67 -22.59 15.19
C LEU A 357 -3.61 -23.65 15.79
N LEU A 358 -3.23 -24.21 16.94
CA LEU A 358 -4.03 -25.17 17.71
C LEU A 358 -5.34 -24.54 18.20
N SER A 359 -5.28 -23.36 18.81
CA SER A 359 -6.46 -22.62 19.28
C SER A 359 -7.44 -22.29 18.14
N ALA A 360 -6.93 -21.83 16.99
CA ALA A 360 -7.75 -21.47 15.83
C ALA A 360 -8.49 -22.66 15.22
N CYS A 361 -7.96 -23.87 15.40
CA CYS A 361 -8.62 -25.13 15.01
C CYS A 361 -9.55 -25.69 16.10
N GLY A 362 -9.82 -24.95 17.18
CA GLY A 362 -10.64 -25.41 18.30
C GLY A 362 -9.94 -26.45 19.19
N ARG A 363 -8.63 -26.68 19.04
CA ARG A 363 -7.85 -27.65 19.83
C ARG A 363 -7.33 -27.01 21.13
N HIS A 364 -8.20 -26.33 21.87
CA HIS A 364 -7.84 -25.50 23.04
C HIS A 364 -7.10 -26.28 24.13
N ALA A 365 -7.54 -27.50 24.44
CA ALA A 365 -6.87 -28.33 25.45
C ALA A 365 -5.42 -28.68 25.05
N GLU A 366 -5.14 -28.84 23.76
CA GLU A 366 -3.78 -29.07 23.26
C GLU A 366 -2.93 -27.80 23.29
N ALA A 367 -3.53 -26.66 22.95
CA ALA A 367 -2.87 -25.35 23.03
C ALA A 367 -2.43 -25.02 24.47
N LEU A 368 -3.32 -25.20 25.46
CA LEU A 368 -3.02 -24.96 26.87
C LEU A 368 -1.96 -25.93 27.41
N ARG A 369 -2.06 -27.23 27.08
CA ARG A 369 -1.02 -28.22 27.43
C ARG A 369 0.32 -27.87 26.81
N HIS A 370 0.34 -27.29 25.61
CA HIS A 370 1.57 -26.90 24.95
C HIS A 370 2.21 -25.69 25.63
N VAL A 371 1.43 -24.65 25.97
CA VAL A 371 1.94 -23.51 26.76
C VAL A 371 2.55 -23.96 28.07
N GLU A 372 1.87 -24.85 28.80
CA GLU A 372 2.36 -25.31 30.09
C GLU A 372 3.68 -26.09 29.96
N ARG A 373 3.83 -26.90 28.90
CA ARG A 373 5.11 -27.57 28.59
C ARG A 373 6.23 -26.58 28.30
N VAL A 374 5.95 -25.52 27.55
CA VAL A 374 6.95 -24.47 27.25
C VAL A 374 7.33 -23.73 28.53
N ARG A 375 6.36 -23.38 29.37
CA ARG A 375 6.59 -22.70 30.66
C ARG A 375 7.43 -23.54 31.62
N GLN A 376 7.10 -24.82 31.78
CA GLN A 376 7.86 -25.74 32.62
C GLN A 376 9.30 -25.86 32.12
N ARG A 377 9.49 -26.09 30.82
CA ARG A 377 10.82 -26.20 30.23
C ARG A 377 11.69 -24.95 30.42
N LEU A 378 11.14 -23.76 30.17
CA LEU A 378 11.89 -22.51 30.37
C LEU A 378 12.24 -22.25 31.84
N ALA A 379 11.35 -22.63 32.76
CA ALA A 379 11.62 -22.53 34.19
C ALA A 379 12.69 -23.54 34.65
N ASP A 380 12.58 -24.80 34.22
CA ASP A 380 13.46 -25.89 34.64
C ASP A 380 14.87 -25.76 34.03
N ASP A 381 14.97 -25.45 32.74
CA ASP A 381 16.24 -25.46 32.01
C ASP A 381 16.97 -24.09 32.04
N LEU A 382 16.22 -22.98 32.08
CA LEU A 382 16.78 -21.63 31.96
C LEU A 382 16.48 -20.71 33.17
N GLY A 383 15.57 -21.10 34.07
CA GLY A 383 15.19 -20.28 35.22
C GLY A 383 14.46 -18.98 34.86
N VAL A 384 13.88 -18.89 33.66
CA VAL A 384 13.21 -17.68 33.14
C VAL A 384 11.72 -17.88 32.93
N ALA A 385 10.97 -16.79 33.03
CA ALA A 385 9.54 -16.79 32.68
C ALA A 385 9.34 -16.71 31.15
N PRO A 386 8.23 -17.26 30.60
CA PRO A 386 7.95 -17.19 29.17
C PRO A 386 7.84 -15.76 28.66
N SER A 387 8.21 -15.53 27.41
CA SER A 387 8.16 -14.24 26.72
C SER A 387 6.73 -13.68 26.61
N ARG A 388 6.63 -12.41 26.19
CA ARG A 388 5.34 -11.76 25.97
C ARG A 388 4.52 -12.46 24.88
N GLU A 389 5.18 -12.98 23.85
CA GLU A 389 4.57 -13.69 22.74
C GLU A 389 3.85 -14.96 23.23
N VAL A 390 4.52 -15.77 24.07
CA VAL A 390 3.94 -16.99 24.66
C VAL A 390 2.81 -16.65 25.64
N ARG A 391 2.98 -15.61 26.48
CA ARG A 391 1.93 -15.15 27.42
C ARG A 391 0.69 -14.63 26.69
N ASN A 392 0.86 -13.94 25.56
CA ASN A 392 -0.25 -13.48 24.73
C ASN A 392 -0.98 -14.65 24.09
N ALA A 393 -0.24 -15.63 23.53
CA ALA A 393 -0.83 -16.83 22.95
C ALA A 393 -1.60 -17.65 24.01
N HIS A 394 -1.07 -17.76 25.23
CA HIS A 394 -1.77 -18.37 26.37
C HIS A 394 -3.09 -17.67 26.69
N THR A 395 -3.06 -16.33 26.77
CA THR A 395 -4.24 -15.52 27.08
C THR A 395 -5.31 -15.65 26.00
N ALA A 396 -4.90 -15.65 24.71
CA ALA A 396 -5.81 -15.85 23.59
C ALA A 396 -6.42 -17.27 23.59
N ALA A 397 -5.61 -18.29 23.89
CA ALA A 397 -6.06 -19.67 24.03
C ALA A 397 -7.07 -19.86 25.18
N LEU A 398 -6.88 -19.19 26.32
CA LEU A 398 -7.79 -19.24 27.48
C LEU A 398 -9.15 -18.60 27.19
N ARG A 399 -9.18 -17.53 26.41
CA ARG A 399 -10.41 -16.81 26.06
C ARG A 399 -11.21 -17.46 24.93
N GLY A 400 -10.57 -18.36 24.17
CA GLY A 400 -11.12 -18.83 22.89
C GLY A 400 -11.08 -17.77 21.79
N ASP A 401 -10.33 -16.68 22.01
CA ASP A 401 -10.28 -15.47 21.19
C ASP A 401 -9.16 -15.50 20.13
N ASP A 402 -8.60 -16.67 19.79
CA ASP A 402 -7.58 -16.78 18.73
C ASP A 402 -8.16 -16.67 17.30
N ARG A 403 -9.45 -16.30 17.19
CA ARG A 403 -9.95 -15.64 15.99
C ARG A 403 -9.26 -14.26 15.94
N PRO A 404 -8.68 -13.83 14.81
CA PRO A 404 -8.05 -12.52 14.74
C PRO A 404 -9.02 -11.49 15.32
N ALA A 405 -8.58 -10.66 16.29
CA ALA A 405 -9.36 -9.49 16.69
C ALA A 405 -9.75 -8.80 15.38
N ALA A 406 -11.03 -8.89 15.01
CA ALA A 406 -11.43 -8.65 13.63
C ALA A 406 -10.97 -7.23 13.30
N SER A 407 -10.01 -7.11 12.37
CA SER A 407 -9.52 -5.81 11.93
C SER A 407 -10.75 -4.96 11.62
N PRO A 408 -10.93 -3.80 12.26
CA PRO A 408 -12.17 -3.06 12.13
C PRO A 408 -12.43 -2.77 10.66
N ARG A 409 -13.66 -2.93 10.20
CA ARG A 409 -14.10 -2.63 8.82
C ARG A 409 -15.29 -1.69 8.88
N GLN A 410 -15.06 -0.48 9.38
CA GLN A 410 -16.12 0.45 9.75
C GLN A 410 -16.51 1.44 8.65
N LEU A 411 -15.94 1.32 7.45
CA LEU A 411 -16.24 2.26 6.37
C LEU A 411 -17.75 2.24 6.04
N PRO A 412 -18.39 3.42 5.86
CA PRO A 412 -19.73 3.51 5.30
C PRO A 412 -19.82 2.85 3.92
N SER A 413 -21.02 2.60 3.42
CA SER A 413 -21.21 2.10 2.05
C SER A 413 -20.58 3.04 1.03
N ASP A 414 -19.92 2.48 0.00
CA ASP A 414 -19.39 3.28 -1.10
C ASP A 414 -20.53 3.93 -1.92
N VAL A 415 -20.21 4.95 -2.70
CA VAL A 415 -21.14 5.71 -3.54
C VAL A 415 -21.10 5.16 -4.97
N PRO A 416 -22.08 4.34 -5.41
CA PRO A 416 -21.99 3.61 -6.69
C PRO A 416 -21.96 4.53 -7.92
N ASP A 417 -22.63 5.68 -7.81
CA ASP A 417 -22.75 6.69 -8.85
C ASP A 417 -21.68 7.81 -8.72
N PHE A 418 -20.60 7.56 -7.96
CA PHE A 418 -19.49 8.50 -7.82
C PHE A 418 -18.93 8.90 -9.20
N THR A 419 -18.80 10.20 -9.44
CA THR A 419 -18.50 10.76 -10.76
C THR A 419 -17.44 11.85 -10.67
N GLY A 420 -16.47 11.83 -11.59
CA GLY A 420 -15.43 12.85 -11.70
C GLY A 420 -14.29 12.71 -10.68
N ARG A 421 -13.70 13.84 -10.29
CA ARG A 421 -12.70 13.98 -9.20
C ARG A 421 -11.39 13.20 -9.36
N ARG A 422 -10.96 12.96 -10.60
CA ARG A 422 -9.74 12.19 -10.89
C ARG A 422 -8.49 12.81 -10.25
N ARG A 423 -8.40 14.15 -10.25
CA ARG A 423 -7.23 14.88 -9.70
C ARG A 423 -7.18 14.75 -8.17
N GLU A 424 -8.31 14.91 -7.51
CA GLU A 424 -8.44 14.83 -6.06
C GLU A 424 -8.23 13.39 -5.56
N ILE A 425 -8.76 12.39 -6.27
CA ILE A 425 -8.50 10.97 -5.98
C ILE A 425 -6.99 10.67 -6.09
N ALA A 426 -6.33 11.13 -7.16
CA ALA A 426 -4.89 10.91 -7.34
C ALA A 426 -4.08 11.59 -6.24
N ALA A 427 -4.40 12.84 -5.91
CA ALA A 427 -3.73 13.61 -4.85
C ALA A 427 -3.79 12.93 -3.47
N ILE A 428 -4.86 12.19 -3.18
CA ILE A 428 -5.00 11.42 -1.93
C ILE A 428 -4.38 10.03 -2.05
N SER A 429 -4.57 9.33 -3.16
CA SER A 429 -4.19 7.92 -3.31
C SER A 429 -2.69 7.72 -3.59
N GLU A 430 -2.07 8.56 -4.42
CA GLU A 430 -0.65 8.42 -4.78
C GLU A 430 0.29 8.46 -3.56
N PRO A 431 0.10 9.39 -2.59
CA PRO A 431 0.92 9.37 -1.38
C PRO A 431 0.73 8.11 -0.54
N MET A 432 -0.48 7.53 -0.50
CA MET A 432 -0.75 6.27 0.20
C MET A 432 -0.02 5.09 -0.45
N LEU A 433 0.05 5.07 -1.79
CA LEU A 433 0.69 3.99 -2.56
C LEU A 433 2.23 4.06 -2.54
N SER A 434 2.80 5.27 -2.44
CA SER A 434 4.24 5.47 -2.56
C SER A 434 5.11 4.86 -1.44
N GLY A 435 4.51 4.40 -0.33
CA GLY A 435 5.18 3.58 0.71
C GLY A 435 6.44 4.18 1.35
N ARG A 436 6.70 5.48 1.20
CA ARG A 436 7.88 6.14 1.78
C ARG A 436 7.81 6.09 3.30
N ASP A 437 8.91 5.72 3.96
CA ASP A 437 9.03 5.80 5.41
C ASP A 437 8.93 7.27 5.84
N ARG A 438 7.95 7.57 6.71
CA ARG A 438 7.59 8.94 7.11
C ARG A 438 7.63 9.02 8.62
N GLY A 439 7.98 10.18 9.16
CA GLY A 439 7.99 10.42 10.62
C GLY A 439 6.60 10.43 11.29
N GLY A 440 5.51 10.11 10.57
CA GLY A 440 4.14 10.16 11.10
C GLY A 440 3.08 9.75 10.08
N PRO A 441 1.79 9.74 10.47
CA PRO A 441 0.69 9.32 9.60
C PRO A 441 0.50 10.29 8.42
N LEU A 442 -0.10 9.78 7.34
CA LEU A 442 -0.64 10.63 6.30
C LEU A 442 -1.94 11.27 6.76
N VAL A 443 -2.02 12.60 6.82
CA VAL A 443 -3.27 13.30 7.13
C VAL A 443 -3.73 14.10 5.92
N PHE A 444 -4.97 13.91 5.49
CA PHE A 444 -5.60 14.68 4.41
C PHE A 444 -6.81 15.42 4.96
N ALA A 445 -6.83 16.74 4.80
CA ALA A 445 -7.94 17.60 5.19
C ALA A 445 -8.73 17.98 3.93
N ILE A 446 -9.94 17.46 3.81
CA ILE A 446 -10.84 17.64 2.67
C ILE A 446 -11.88 18.70 3.04
N ASP A 447 -11.74 19.91 2.50
CA ASP A 447 -12.64 21.03 2.75
C ASP A 447 -13.36 21.49 1.47
N GLY A 448 -14.44 22.26 1.63
CA GLY A 448 -15.27 22.71 0.50
C GLY A 448 -16.72 22.99 0.90
N PRO A 449 -17.53 23.54 -0.02
CA PRO A 449 -18.90 23.98 0.28
C PRO A 449 -19.83 22.82 0.67
N ALA A 450 -20.97 23.17 1.26
CA ALA A 450 -22.01 22.20 1.61
C ALA A 450 -22.54 21.51 0.34
N GLY A 451 -22.75 20.19 0.41
CA GLY A 451 -23.28 19.42 -0.72
C GLY A 451 -22.31 19.15 -1.88
N VAL A 452 -21.04 19.58 -1.78
CA VAL A 452 -20.02 19.38 -2.85
C VAL A 452 -19.52 17.92 -2.97
N GLY A 453 -19.82 17.07 -1.99
CA GLY A 453 -19.45 15.66 -1.99
C GLY A 453 -18.15 15.30 -1.23
N LYS A 454 -17.76 16.06 -0.19
CA LYS A 454 -16.56 15.78 0.61
C LYS A 454 -16.56 14.37 1.22
N THR A 455 -17.63 14.03 1.92
CA THR A 455 -17.86 12.70 2.49
C THR A 455 -17.82 11.61 1.42
N ALA A 456 -18.49 11.84 0.29
CA ALA A 456 -18.50 10.89 -0.82
C ALA A 456 -17.08 10.66 -1.39
N LEU A 457 -16.26 11.71 -1.56
CA LEU A 457 -14.87 11.55 -1.98
C LEU A 457 -14.07 10.74 -0.95
N ALA A 458 -14.17 11.11 0.33
CA ALA A 458 -13.39 10.49 1.38
C ALA A 458 -13.72 9.00 1.55
N VAL A 459 -15.02 8.65 1.54
CA VAL A 459 -15.49 7.26 1.55
C VAL A 459 -15.03 6.52 0.30
N HIS A 460 -15.16 7.11 -0.89
CA HIS A 460 -14.76 6.46 -2.14
C HIS A 460 -13.25 6.16 -2.17
N VAL A 461 -12.42 7.13 -1.78
CA VAL A 461 -10.97 6.92 -1.68
C VAL A 461 -10.64 5.89 -0.59
N ALA A 462 -11.36 5.91 0.52
CA ALA A 462 -11.16 4.94 1.59
C ALA A 462 -11.42 3.50 1.13
N HIS A 463 -12.48 3.25 0.36
CA HIS A 463 -12.74 1.93 -0.22
C HIS A 463 -11.65 1.49 -1.19
N ARG A 464 -11.17 2.39 -2.05
CA ARG A 464 -10.09 2.07 -3.00
C ARG A 464 -8.77 1.77 -2.29
N ALA A 465 -8.50 2.43 -1.17
CA ALA A 465 -7.27 2.28 -0.41
C ALA A 465 -7.34 1.19 0.68
N ALA A 466 -8.53 0.66 0.98
CA ALA A 466 -8.76 -0.24 2.13
C ALA A 466 -7.81 -1.44 2.16
N ALA A 467 -7.49 -2.03 1.00
CA ALA A 467 -6.57 -3.17 0.89
C ALA A 467 -5.11 -2.85 1.31
N LEU A 468 -4.71 -1.58 1.29
CA LEU A 468 -3.37 -1.14 1.72
C LEU A 468 -3.23 -1.15 3.25
N PHE A 469 -4.36 -1.09 3.98
CA PHE A 469 -4.43 -0.96 5.43
C PHE A 469 -4.89 -2.28 6.04
N ALA A 470 -3.95 -3.24 6.09
CA ALA A 470 -4.20 -4.62 6.52
C ALA A 470 -4.75 -4.75 7.94
N ASP A 471 -4.48 -3.78 8.82
CA ASP A 471 -4.90 -3.82 10.22
C ASP A 471 -6.31 -3.26 10.43
N GLY A 472 -6.93 -2.68 9.40
CA GLY A 472 -8.34 -2.26 9.41
C GLY A 472 -8.59 -0.80 9.04
N GLN A 473 -9.87 -0.44 9.08
CA GLN A 473 -10.42 0.88 8.79
C GLN A 473 -11.39 1.30 9.91
N LEU A 474 -11.15 2.48 10.47
CA LEU A 474 -11.97 3.11 11.50
C LEU A 474 -12.75 4.29 10.89
N TYR A 475 -13.99 4.50 11.35
CA TYR A 475 -14.85 5.59 10.89
C TYR A 475 -15.53 6.30 12.06
N ALA A 476 -15.58 7.62 12.00
CA ALA A 476 -16.38 8.43 12.92
C ALA A 476 -17.01 9.64 12.21
N GLU A 477 -18.31 9.81 12.40
CA GLU A 477 -19.03 11.05 12.11
C GLU A 477 -18.88 12.02 13.30
N LEU A 478 -18.27 13.17 13.05
CA LEU A 478 -17.90 14.17 14.05
C LEU A 478 -18.99 15.23 14.31
N ARG A 479 -20.01 15.31 13.44
CA ARG A 479 -21.16 16.21 13.57
C ARG A 479 -20.81 17.69 13.72
N GLY A 480 -19.80 18.14 12.97
CA GLY A 480 -19.35 19.53 12.94
C GLY A 480 -20.36 20.50 12.33
N SER A 481 -21.39 19.98 11.65
CA SER A 481 -22.58 20.74 11.27
C SER A 481 -23.80 20.26 12.05
N GLY A 482 -24.16 20.97 13.12
CA GLY A 482 -25.24 20.58 14.03
C GLY A 482 -25.16 21.32 15.37
N SER A 483 -26.16 21.11 16.24
CA SER A 483 -26.23 21.81 17.54
C SER A 483 -25.26 21.28 18.60
N ARG A 484 -24.65 20.11 18.40
CA ARG A 484 -23.72 19.49 19.36
C ARG A 484 -22.69 18.58 18.67
N PRO A 485 -21.47 19.08 18.41
CA PRO A 485 -20.35 18.26 17.94
C PRO A 485 -20.07 17.08 18.88
N VAL A 486 -19.54 15.98 18.34
CA VAL A 486 -19.19 14.80 19.14
C VAL A 486 -17.90 15.05 19.92
N ASP A 487 -17.88 14.66 21.19
CA ASP A 487 -16.69 14.71 22.03
C ASP A 487 -15.62 13.71 21.51
N PRO A 488 -14.37 14.15 21.23
CA PRO A 488 -13.28 13.26 20.85
C PRO A 488 -13.06 12.09 21.82
N ALA A 489 -13.34 12.25 23.11
CA ALA A 489 -13.20 11.20 24.10
C ALA A 489 -14.16 10.02 23.81
N ASP A 490 -15.38 10.29 23.37
CA ASP A 490 -16.37 9.28 23.02
C ASP A 490 -15.97 8.50 21.76
N ILE A 491 -15.36 9.19 20.80
CA ILE A 491 -14.83 8.57 19.57
C ILE A 491 -13.65 7.66 19.91
N LEU A 492 -12.70 8.13 20.73
CA LEU A 492 -11.58 7.31 21.18
C LEU A 492 -12.05 6.08 21.94
N GLY A 493 -13.06 6.20 22.81
CA GLY A 493 -13.65 5.05 23.47
C GLY A 493 -14.17 4.00 22.48
N ARG A 494 -14.87 4.43 21.42
CA ARG A 494 -15.34 3.54 20.33
C ARG A 494 -14.19 2.93 19.52
N PHE A 495 -13.17 3.70 19.19
CA PHE A 495 -11.99 3.21 18.45
C PHE A 495 -11.19 2.21 19.26
N LEU A 496 -10.97 2.46 20.56
CA LEU A 496 -10.26 1.56 21.46
C LEU A 496 -10.98 0.21 21.58
N ARG A 497 -12.31 0.21 21.75
CA ARG A 497 -13.13 -1.02 21.71
C ARG A 497 -12.97 -1.77 20.39
N ALA A 498 -13.06 -1.06 19.27
CA ALA A 498 -12.90 -1.65 17.94
C ALA A 498 -11.50 -2.24 17.70
N LEU A 499 -10.49 -1.73 18.40
CA LEU A 499 -9.11 -2.25 18.38
C LEU A 499 -8.88 -3.39 19.39
N GLY A 500 -9.94 -3.85 20.08
CA GLY A 500 -9.91 -4.97 21.03
C GLY A 500 -9.50 -4.59 22.45
N VAL A 501 -9.61 -3.32 22.83
CA VAL A 501 -9.38 -2.87 24.21
C VAL A 501 -10.64 -3.13 25.04
N ASP A 502 -10.46 -3.80 26.18
CA ASP A 502 -11.52 -4.07 27.15
C ASP A 502 -12.04 -2.77 27.78
N ASP A 503 -13.36 -2.63 27.92
CA ASP A 503 -14.00 -1.44 28.49
C ASP A 503 -13.52 -1.12 29.91
N ALA A 504 -13.16 -2.13 30.70
CA ALA A 504 -12.68 -1.95 32.07
C ALA A 504 -11.32 -1.23 32.15
N VAL A 505 -10.54 -1.22 31.06
CA VAL A 505 -9.20 -0.59 31.02
C VAL A 505 -9.17 0.68 30.18
N ILE A 506 -10.30 1.11 29.61
CA ILE A 506 -10.37 2.37 28.86
C ILE A 506 -10.42 3.53 29.89
N PRO A 507 -9.42 4.44 29.90
CA PRO A 507 -9.37 5.56 30.83
C PRO A 507 -10.56 6.50 30.67
N CYS A 508 -10.87 7.33 31.67
CA CYS A 508 -11.94 8.32 31.57
C CYS A 508 -11.51 9.62 30.87
N SER A 509 -10.24 10.01 30.99
CA SER A 509 -9.74 11.28 30.45
C SER A 509 -9.48 11.20 28.94
N LEU A 510 -9.62 12.34 28.24
CA LEU A 510 -9.32 12.45 26.82
C LEU A 510 -7.84 12.15 26.53
N ASP A 511 -6.93 12.72 27.31
CA ASP A 511 -5.49 12.61 27.09
C ASP A 511 -4.98 11.18 27.28
N ASP A 512 -5.47 10.48 28.31
CA ASP A 512 -5.10 9.08 28.56
C ASP A 512 -5.68 8.15 27.47
N ARG A 513 -6.92 8.41 27.01
CA ARG A 513 -7.50 7.68 25.88
C ARG A 513 -6.69 7.91 24.60
N ALA A 514 -6.24 9.14 24.34
CA ALA A 514 -5.43 9.46 23.18
C ALA A 514 -4.04 8.79 23.27
N ALA A 515 -3.43 8.76 24.45
CA ALA A 515 -2.16 8.07 24.69
C ALA A 515 -2.29 6.54 24.49
N LEU A 516 -3.37 5.94 25.02
CA LEU A 516 -3.65 4.52 24.82
C LEU A 516 -3.93 4.22 23.34
N TYR A 517 -4.67 5.08 22.65
CA TYR A 517 -4.94 4.95 21.22
C TYR A 517 -3.67 4.98 20.38
N ARG A 518 -2.76 5.94 20.63
CA ARG A 518 -1.42 5.96 20.00
C ARG A 518 -0.64 4.67 20.28
N SER A 519 -0.68 4.17 21.52
CA SER A 519 -0.01 2.91 21.89
C SER A 519 -0.59 1.69 21.16
N ARG A 520 -1.92 1.66 20.95
CA ARG A 520 -2.60 0.54 20.27
C ARG A 520 -2.48 0.58 18.75
N THR A 521 -2.23 1.76 18.19
CA THR A 521 -2.03 1.96 16.74
C THR A 521 -0.56 1.95 16.33
N ALA A 522 0.37 1.94 17.29
CA ALA A 522 1.80 1.79 17.05
C ALA A 522 2.11 0.53 16.23
N GLY A 523 2.89 0.68 15.15
CA GLY A 523 3.27 -0.41 14.25
C GLY A 523 2.14 -0.97 13.36
N ARG A 524 0.93 -0.42 13.42
CA ARG A 524 -0.21 -0.84 12.59
C ARG A 524 -0.39 0.00 11.34
N ARG A 525 -1.00 -0.60 10.33
CA ARG A 525 -1.46 0.02 9.08
C ARG A 525 -2.97 0.18 9.11
N LEU A 526 -3.43 1.31 9.63
CA LEU A 526 -4.86 1.65 9.75
C LEU A 526 -5.24 2.83 8.87
N LEU A 527 -6.45 2.79 8.32
CA LEU A 527 -7.09 3.96 7.71
C LEU A 527 -8.14 4.51 8.67
N VAL A 528 -8.09 5.81 8.94
CA VAL A 528 -9.05 6.50 9.82
C VAL A 528 -9.82 7.52 8.99
N LEU A 529 -11.13 7.39 8.91
CA LEU A 529 -12.01 8.36 8.25
C LEU A 529 -12.79 9.14 9.32
N LEU A 530 -12.51 10.44 9.41
CA LEU A 530 -13.13 11.41 10.31
C LEU A 530 -14.01 12.35 9.49
N ASP A 531 -15.31 12.14 9.54
CA ASP A 531 -16.26 12.85 8.70
C ASP A 531 -16.87 14.04 9.42
N ASN A 532 -16.97 15.18 8.73
CA ASN A 532 -17.63 16.41 9.17
C ASN A 532 -17.03 17.01 10.45
N ALA A 533 -15.72 17.20 10.50
CA ALA A 533 -15.01 17.89 11.57
C ALA A 533 -15.45 19.36 11.72
N VAL A 534 -15.53 19.84 12.96
CA VAL A 534 -15.75 21.27 13.25
C VAL A 534 -14.45 22.07 13.21
N ASP A 535 -13.39 21.58 13.85
CA ASP A 535 -12.09 22.26 13.98
C ASP A 535 -10.93 21.27 14.22
N GLU A 536 -9.71 21.80 14.32
CA GLU A 536 -8.51 21.00 14.58
C GLU A 536 -8.47 20.41 15.98
N ALA A 537 -9.08 21.06 16.98
CA ALA A 537 -9.08 20.58 18.36
C ALA A 537 -9.85 19.26 18.48
N GLN A 538 -10.95 19.11 17.73
CA GLN A 538 -11.71 17.87 17.66
C GLN A 538 -10.92 16.72 17.00
N VAL A 539 -10.06 17.05 16.04
CA VAL A 539 -9.37 16.05 15.20
C VAL A 539 -8.05 15.58 15.81
N ARG A 540 -7.24 16.48 16.39
CA ARG A 540 -5.88 16.17 16.89
C ARG A 540 -5.81 14.92 17.79
N PRO A 541 -6.71 14.71 18.77
CA PRO A 541 -6.66 13.53 19.64
C PRO A 541 -6.90 12.20 18.90
N LEU A 542 -7.58 12.26 17.74
CA LEU A 542 -8.00 11.11 16.93
C LEU A 542 -6.95 10.68 15.90
N VAL A 543 -5.86 11.44 15.76
CA VAL A 543 -4.77 11.15 14.82
C VAL A 543 -3.79 10.14 15.45
N PRO A 544 -3.54 8.98 14.81
CA PRO A 544 -2.57 7.99 15.30
C PRO A 544 -1.13 8.51 15.14
N ALA A 545 -0.17 7.91 15.85
CA ALA A 545 1.25 8.32 15.74
C ALA A 545 2.04 7.56 14.66
N ALA A 546 1.53 6.40 14.21
CA ALA A 546 2.27 5.48 13.36
C ALA A 546 2.34 5.91 11.88
N SER A 547 3.52 5.75 11.28
CA SER A 547 3.80 6.05 9.86
C SER A 547 3.02 5.19 8.87
N GLY A 548 2.61 3.99 9.29
CA GLY A 548 1.77 3.08 8.52
C GLY A 548 0.30 3.49 8.44
N CYS A 549 -0.13 4.52 9.18
CA CYS A 549 -1.52 4.96 9.22
C CYS A 549 -1.81 6.12 8.26
N ALA A 550 -3.06 6.19 7.80
CA ALA A 550 -3.57 7.35 7.09
C ALA A 550 -4.89 7.85 7.70
N VAL A 551 -5.12 9.15 7.64
CA VAL A 551 -6.29 9.85 8.17
C VAL A 551 -6.90 10.69 7.07
N LEU A 552 -8.16 10.44 6.75
CA LEU A 552 -9.00 11.27 5.89
C LEU A 552 -9.93 12.07 6.79
N VAL A 553 -9.86 13.39 6.72
CA VAL A 553 -10.72 14.28 7.50
C VAL A 553 -11.56 15.08 6.53
N THR A 554 -12.88 15.10 6.69
CA THR A 554 -13.73 16.03 5.94
C THR A 554 -14.18 17.15 6.87
N GLY A 555 -14.26 18.37 6.36
CA GLY A 555 -14.69 19.54 7.13
C GLY A 555 -15.30 20.59 6.22
N ARG A 556 -16.02 21.57 6.80
CA ARG A 556 -16.54 22.71 6.02
C ARG A 556 -15.49 23.79 5.85
N ILE A 557 -14.77 24.07 6.93
CA ILE A 557 -13.67 25.03 6.97
C ILE A 557 -12.34 24.35 6.71
N SER A 558 -11.34 25.14 6.34
CA SER A 558 -9.96 24.69 6.15
C SER A 558 -9.33 24.36 7.50
N LEU A 559 -8.93 23.09 7.70
CA LEU A 559 -8.22 22.64 8.91
C LEU A 559 -6.70 22.91 8.80
N ALA A 560 -6.33 24.15 8.50
CA ALA A 560 -4.96 24.54 8.19
C ALA A 560 -4.01 24.40 9.38
N GLY A 561 -4.53 24.39 10.62
CA GLY A 561 -3.73 24.22 11.82
C GLY A 561 -3.24 22.79 12.07
N LEU A 562 -3.76 21.78 11.35
CA LEU A 562 -3.35 20.39 11.55
C LEU A 562 -1.92 20.16 11.01
N THR A 563 -0.98 19.95 11.93
CA THR A 563 0.43 19.72 11.60
C THR A 563 0.58 18.52 10.66
N GLY A 564 1.24 18.72 9.52
CA GLY A 564 1.48 17.67 8.52
C GLY A 564 0.26 17.28 7.67
N ALA A 565 -0.90 17.95 7.85
CA ALA A 565 -2.07 17.71 7.02
C ALA A 565 -1.89 18.29 5.60
N ARG A 566 -2.32 17.51 4.61
CA ARG A 566 -2.35 17.91 3.20
C ARG A 566 -3.75 18.43 2.88
N PRO A 567 -3.91 19.72 2.53
CA PRO A 567 -5.21 20.26 2.18
C PRO A 567 -5.66 19.75 0.81
N VAL A 568 -6.92 19.34 0.71
CA VAL A 568 -7.59 18.94 -0.52
C VAL A 568 -8.88 19.74 -0.62
N ARG A 569 -8.81 20.86 -1.34
CA ARG A 569 -9.96 21.74 -1.56
C ARG A 569 -10.85 21.17 -2.64
N LEU A 570 -12.12 20.96 -2.30
CA LEU A 570 -13.16 20.56 -3.23
C LEU A 570 -14.00 21.77 -3.64
N ASP A 571 -13.98 22.05 -4.93
CA ASP A 571 -14.87 23.04 -5.57
C ASP A 571 -16.01 22.33 -6.30
N VAL A 572 -17.04 23.04 -6.77
CA VAL A 572 -18.11 22.49 -7.61
C VAL A 572 -17.54 21.76 -8.83
N PRO A 573 -18.08 20.58 -9.19
CA PRO A 573 -17.62 19.85 -10.36
C PRO A 573 -17.86 20.65 -11.65
N GLY A 574 -17.08 20.34 -12.68
CA GLY A 574 -17.32 20.86 -14.03
C GLY A 574 -18.68 20.41 -14.56
N THR A 575 -19.23 21.17 -15.50
CA THR A 575 -20.56 20.93 -16.06
C THR A 575 -20.70 19.51 -16.62
N ASP A 576 -19.68 18.98 -17.30
CA ASP A 576 -19.73 17.61 -17.84
C ASP A 576 -19.81 16.53 -16.74
N ASP A 577 -19.12 16.73 -15.61
CA ASP A 577 -19.20 15.81 -14.46
C ASP A 577 -20.58 15.87 -13.80
N ALA A 578 -21.16 17.07 -13.66
CA ALA A 578 -22.50 17.24 -13.12
C ALA A 578 -23.58 16.62 -14.03
N VAL A 579 -23.46 16.79 -15.35
CA VAL A 579 -24.36 16.17 -16.34
C VAL A 579 -24.23 14.64 -16.33
N ARG A 580 -23.01 14.11 -16.25
CA ARG A 580 -22.78 12.66 -16.10
C ARG A 580 -23.40 12.11 -14.82
N LEU A 581 -23.22 12.81 -13.69
CA LEU A 581 -23.84 12.43 -12.42
C LEU A 581 -25.37 12.40 -12.54
N LEU A 582 -25.97 13.44 -13.14
CA LEU A 582 -27.41 13.51 -13.36
C LEU A 582 -27.92 12.32 -14.19
N GLY A 583 -27.25 12.00 -15.30
CA GLY A 583 -27.58 10.87 -16.16
C GLY A 583 -27.53 9.52 -15.44
N ARG A 584 -26.49 9.29 -14.65
CA ARG A 584 -26.34 8.06 -13.84
C ARG A 584 -27.43 7.92 -12.79
N VAL A 585 -27.72 9.00 -12.05
CA VAL A 585 -28.73 8.98 -10.98
C VAL A 585 -30.13 8.75 -11.55
N CYS A 586 -30.46 9.34 -12.70
CA CYS A 586 -31.77 9.14 -13.32
C CYS A 586 -31.89 7.83 -14.13
N GLY A 587 -30.80 7.06 -14.26
CA GLY A 587 -30.75 5.82 -15.04
C GLY A 587 -30.85 6.03 -16.56
N ARG A 588 -30.52 7.23 -17.06
CA ARG A 588 -30.64 7.61 -18.48
C ARG A 588 -29.29 8.14 -19.00
N ASP A 589 -28.29 7.27 -19.08
CA ASP A 589 -26.94 7.66 -19.53
C ASP A 589 -26.91 8.30 -20.95
N GLY A 590 -27.88 7.95 -21.81
CA GLY A 590 -28.07 8.55 -23.13
C GLY A 590 -28.61 9.98 -23.13
N ALA A 591 -29.11 10.50 -22.00
CA ALA A 591 -29.69 11.85 -21.89
C ALA A 591 -28.63 12.96 -21.74
N THR A 592 -27.33 12.60 -21.72
CA THR A 592 -26.22 13.57 -21.56
C THR A 592 -26.11 14.59 -22.71
N GLY A 593 -26.70 14.29 -23.87
CA GLY A 593 -26.81 15.21 -25.00
C GLY A 593 -27.98 16.20 -24.94
N ASP A 594 -28.94 16.02 -24.02
CA ASP A 594 -30.12 16.87 -23.89
C ASP A 594 -29.74 18.23 -23.26
N PRO A 595 -29.99 19.38 -23.93
CA PRO A 595 -29.76 20.71 -23.38
C PRO A 595 -30.44 20.95 -22.02
N ALA A 596 -31.61 20.34 -21.79
CA ALA A 596 -32.33 20.48 -20.53
C ALA A 596 -31.60 19.82 -19.36
N VAL A 597 -30.85 18.73 -19.59
CA VAL A 597 -30.05 18.07 -18.56
C VAL A 597 -28.88 18.95 -18.14
N ARG A 598 -28.24 19.63 -19.10
CA ARG A 598 -27.20 20.64 -18.82
C ARG A 598 -27.78 21.80 -18.02
N GLU A 599 -28.93 22.31 -18.44
CA GLU A 599 -29.61 23.40 -17.75
C GLU A 599 -29.99 23.03 -16.30
N ILE A 600 -30.51 21.82 -16.06
CA ILE A 600 -30.79 21.32 -14.70
C ILE A 600 -29.51 21.33 -13.86
N ALA A 601 -28.40 20.81 -14.40
CA ALA A 601 -27.13 20.75 -13.69
C ALA A 601 -26.64 22.16 -13.30
N ASP A 602 -26.76 23.14 -14.19
CA ASP A 602 -26.39 24.53 -13.94
C ASP A 602 -27.32 25.21 -12.91
N LEU A 603 -28.65 24.98 -13.00
CA LEU A 603 -29.64 25.47 -12.02
C LEU A 603 -29.45 24.86 -10.62
N CYS A 604 -28.90 23.65 -10.55
CA CYS A 604 -28.47 23.01 -9.30
C CYS A 604 -27.17 23.60 -8.72
N GLY A 605 -26.60 24.63 -9.36
CA GLY A 605 -25.28 25.18 -9.01
C GLY A 605 -24.16 24.16 -9.19
N ARG A 606 -24.42 23.09 -9.96
CA ARG A 606 -23.57 21.90 -10.16
C ARG A 606 -23.20 21.17 -8.85
N LEU A 607 -23.89 21.45 -7.74
CA LEU A 607 -23.65 20.75 -6.47
C LEU A 607 -24.11 19.29 -6.59
N PRO A 608 -23.24 18.29 -6.34
CA PRO A 608 -23.61 16.88 -6.42
C PRO A 608 -24.86 16.51 -5.62
N LEU A 609 -25.07 17.09 -4.43
CA LEU A 609 -26.29 16.86 -3.66
C LEU A 609 -27.55 17.34 -4.41
N ALA A 610 -27.55 18.57 -4.94
CA ALA A 610 -28.68 19.12 -5.68
C ALA A 610 -28.94 18.36 -6.99
N VAL A 611 -27.86 17.99 -7.70
CA VAL A 611 -27.93 17.18 -8.92
C VAL A 611 -28.52 15.80 -8.63
N ARG A 612 -28.13 15.14 -7.53
CA ARG A 612 -28.71 13.86 -7.11
C ARG A 612 -30.19 14.00 -6.79
N ILE A 613 -30.60 15.07 -6.12
CA ILE A 613 -32.01 15.33 -5.84
C ILE A 613 -32.80 15.47 -7.14
N ALA A 614 -32.32 16.29 -8.09
CA ALA A 614 -32.95 16.44 -9.40
C ALA A 614 -33.02 15.11 -10.17
N GLY A 615 -31.93 14.33 -10.16
CA GLY A 615 -31.87 13.00 -10.79
C GLY A 615 -32.85 12.01 -10.17
N ALA A 616 -32.96 11.99 -8.83
CA ALA A 616 -33.89 11.14 -8.11
C ALA A 616 -35.36 11.47 -8.46
N ARG A 617 -35.68 12.75 -8.67
CA ARG A 617 -37.02 13.15 -9.13
C ARG A 617 -37.33 12.67 -10.54
N LEU A 618 -36.36 12.73 -11.45
CA LEU A 618 -36.50 12.18 -12.81
C LEU A 618 -36.59 10.66 -12.81
N ALA A 619 -35.88 9.98 -11.90
CA ALA A 619 -35.92 8.52 -11.75
C ALA A 619 -37.28 8.04 -11.23
N THR A 620 -37.82 8.72 -10.21
CA THR A 620 -39.04 8.32 -9.52
C THR A 620 -40.33 8.76 -10.22
N ARG A 621 -40.24 9.64 -11.22
CA ARG A 621 -41.38 10.17 -11.99
C ARG A 621 -41.11 10.06 -13.49
N PRO A 622 -41.35 8.88 -14.08
CA PRO A 622 -41.10 8.64 -15.51
C PRO A 622 -41.76 9.66 -16.45
N GLU A 623 -42.93 10.18 -16.07
CA GLU A 623 -43.71 11.19 -16.78
C GLU A 623 -43.11 12.60 -16.73
N LEU A 624 -42.19 12.88 -15.79
CA LEU A 624 -41.51 14.16 -15.70
C LEU A 624 -40.33 14.19 -16.67
N SER A 625 -40.43 15.01 -17.71
CA SER A 625 -39.33 15.19 -18.66
C SER A 625 -38.24 16.11 -18.08
N PRO A 626 -36.97 15.98 -18.53
CA PRO A 626 -35.90 16.92 -18.15
C PRO A 626 -36.28 18.38 -18.44
N GLY A 627 -36.91 18.66 -19.59
CA GLY A 627 -37.37 20.01 -19.92
C GLY A 627 -38.41 20.57 -18.95
N GLN A 628 -39.34 19.73 -18.49
CA GLN A 628 -40.34 20.14 -17.49
C GLN A 628 -39.70 20.43 -16.13
N LEU A 629 -38.72 19.61 -15.70
CA LEU A 629 -38.01 19.86 -14.45
C LEU A 629 -37.14 21.13 -14.55
N ALA A 630 -36.44 21.34 -15.67
CA ALA A 630 -35.68 22.57 -15.92
C ALA A 630 -36.58 23.80 -15.81
N ALA A 631 -37.78 23.77 -16.43
CA ALA A 631 -38.74 24.86 -16.36
C ALA A 631 -39.18 25.16 -14.91
N ARG A 632 -39.42 24.14 -14.08
CA ARG A 632 -39.74 24.32 -12.65
C ARG A 632 -38.56 24.90 -11.86
N LEU A 633 -37.35 24.46 -12.16
CA LEU A 633 -36.14 24.96 -11.49
C LEU A 633 -35.78 26.39 -11.90
N ARG A 634 -36.22 26.90 -13.05
CA ARG A 634 -35.96 28.30 -13.43
C ARG A 634 -36.54 29.29 -12.45
N ASP A 635 -37.72 29.00 -11.90
CA ASP A 635 -38.42 29.83 -10.91
C ASP A 635 -37.59 29.96 -9.61
N PRO A 636 -37.01 31.14 -9.31
CA PRO A 636 -36.17 31.34 -8.13
C PRO A 636 -36.89 31.14 -6.80
N ASP A 637 -38.20 31.42 -6.75
CA ASP A 637 -38.97 31.36 -5.50
C ASP A 637 -39.35 29.91 -5.16
N ARG A 638 -39.44 29.02 -6.16
CA ARG A 638 -39.78 27.59 -5.98
C ARG A 638 -38.58 26.66 -6.09
N ARG A 639 -37.43 27.12 -6.60
CA ARG A 639 -36.27 26.26 -6.89
C ARG A 639 -35.80 25.44 -5.69
N LEU A 640 -35.73 26.04 -4.51
CA LEU A 640 -35.29 25.32 -3.31
C LEU A 640 -36.31 24.26 -2.85
N ASP A 641 -37.59 24.45 -3.13
CA ASP A 641 -38.65 23.46 -2.85
C ASP A 641 -38.62 22.30 -3.86
N GLU A 642 -38.30 22.61 -5.12
CA GLU A 642 -38.14 21.61 -6.17
C GLU A 642 -36.87 20.75 -5.96
N LEU A 643 -35.90 21.23 -5.17
CA LEU A 643 -34.69 20.51 -4.77
C LEU A 643 -34.89 19.75 -3.44
N ALA A 644 -35.96 18.96 -3.39
CA ALA A 644 -36.21 17.93 -2.39
C ALA A 644 -36.76 16.63 -3.02
N ALA A 645 -36.29 15.47 -2.55
CA ALA A 645 -36.75 14.14 -2.96
C ALA A 645 -36.49 13.11 -1.85
N GLY A 646 -37.56 12.54 -1.28
CA GLY A 646 -37.43 11.61 -0.14
C GLY A 646 -36.82 12.29 1.08
N ASP A 647 -35.74 11.73 1.61
CA ASP A 647 -34.93 12.28 2.70
C ASP A 647 -33.83 13.26 2.23
N LEU A 648 -33.61 13.37 0.92
CA LEU A 648 -32.65 14.30 0.34
C LEU A 648 -33.29 15.67 0.13
N ALA A 649 -32.72 16.70 0.75
CA ALA A 649 -33.12 18.08 0.53
C ALA A 649 -31.91 19.01 0.57
N ILE A 650 -31.90 20.03 -0.30
CA ILE A 650 -30.81 21.01 -0.31
C ILE A 650 -30.91 21.98 0.88
N ARG A 651 -32.15 22.35 1.29
CA ARG A 651 -32.41 23.36 2.33
C ARG A 651 -31.70 23.05 3.66
N PRO A 652 -31.78 21.84 4.25
CA PRO A 652 -31.07 21.53 5.50
C PRO A 652 -29.55 21.67 5.38
N SER A 653 -28.98 21.36 4.20
CA SER A 653 -27.54 21.49 3.97
C SER A 653 -27.07 22.94 3.96
N LEU A 654 -27.86 23.84 3.37
CA LEU A 654 -27.62 25.29 3.37
C LEU A 654 -27.86 25.89 4.76
N GLU A 655 -28.94 25.47 5.42
CA GLU A 655 -29.32 25.93 6.75
C GLU A 655 -28.25 25.66 7.79
N ALA A 656 -27.63 24.47 7.76
CA ALA A 656 -26.55 24.14 8.67
C ALA A 656 -25.41 25.18 8.60
N GLY A 657 -24.98 25.58 7.38
CA GLY A 657 -23.88 26.54 7.22
C GLY A 657 -24.26 27.94 7.70
N TYR A 658 -25.52 28.30 7.52
CA TYR A 658 -26.08 29.54 8.05
C TYR A 658 -26.17 29.55 9.58
N ARG A 659 -26.54 28.43 10.20
CA ARG A 659 -26.61 28.32 11.67
C ARG A 659 -25.22 28.35 12.32
N ASP A 660 -24.19 27.89 11.64
CA ASP A 660 -22.81 27.93 12.13
C ASP A 660 -22.27 29.38 12.24
N LEU A 661 -22.88 30.35 11.52
CA LEU A 661 -22.48 31.75 11.58
C LEU A 661 -22.86 32.42 12.91
N PRO A 662 -22.01 33.33 13.44
CA PRO A 662 -22.39 34.26 14.51
C PRO A 662 -23.61 35.11 14.12
N PRO A 663 -24.45 35.54 15.09
CA PRO A 663 -25.68 36.30 14.81
C PRO A 663 -25.47 37.53 13.91
N ALA A 664 -24.39 38.28 14.11
CA ALA A 664 -24.06 39.45 13.29
C ALA A 664 -23.76 39.06 11.83
N GLN A 665 -23.09 37.93 11.59
CA GLN A 665 -22.77 37.45 10.25
C GLN A 665 -23.98 36.84 9.56
N ARG A 666 -24.92 36.23 10.29
CA ARG A 666 -26.21 35.78 9.73
C ARG A 666 -26.98 36.93 9.09
N ARG A 667 -27.01 38.10 9.74
CA ARG A 667 -27.62 39.29 9.17
C ARG A 667 -26.91 39.75 7.90
N VAL A 668 -25.58 39.80 7.91
CA VAL A 668 -24.78 40.13 6.71
C VAL A 668 -25.11 39.17 5.56
N PHE A 669 -25.11 37.86 5.82
CA PHE A 669 -25.46 36.84 4.84
C PHE A 669 -26.84 37.06 4.22
N ARG A 670 -27.88 37.30 5.05
CA ARG A 670 -29.25 37.58 4.58
C ARG A 670 -29.28 38.79 3.64
N LEU A 671 -28.67 39.89 4.05
CA LEU A 671 -28.67 41.14 3.28
C LEU A 671 -27.92 40.97 1.95
N LEU A 672 -26.74 40.34 1.96
CA LEU A 672 -25.97 40.09 0.73
C LEU A 672 -26.74 39.23 -0.29
N GLY A 673 -27.68 38.39 0.16
CA GLY A 673 -28.59 37.66 -0.71
C GLY A 673 -29.47 38.53 -1.60
N LEU A 674 -29.69 39.80 -1.21
CA LEU A 674 -30.46 40.77 -1.98
C LEU A 674 -29.66 41.35 -3.16
N LEU A 675 -28.33 41.26 -3.15
CA LEU A 675 -27.48 41.80 -4.21
C LEU A 675 -27.58 41.00 -5.53
N PRO A 676 -27.21 41.60 -6.67
CA PRO A 676 -27.25 40.93 -7.97
C PRO A 676 -26.39 39.65 -8.03
N PRO A 677 -26.83 38.62 -8.77
CA PRO A 677 -26.09 37.35 -8.90
C PRO A 677 -24.76 37.47 -9.66
N ALA A 678 -24.56 38.54 -10.43
CA ALA A 678 -23.35 38.79 -11.21
C ALA A 678 -22.11 39.10 -10.34
N GLY A 679 -22.28 39.22 -9.03
CA GLY A 679 -21.24 39.55 -8.06
C GLY A 679 -21.21 41.04 -7.70
N PHE A 680 -20.56 41.37 -6.59
CA PHE A 680 -20.58 42.70 -5.97
C PHE A 680 -19.21 43.06 -5.38
N THR A 681 -18.99 44.36 -5.16
CA THR A 681 -17.76 44.91 -4.56
C THR A 681 -17.93 45.14 -3.05
N PRO A 682 -16.82 45.28 -2.28
CA PRO A 682 -16.87 45.70 -0.89
C PRO A 682 -17.62 47.02 -0.67
N ARG A 683 -17.56 47.95 -1.63
CA ARG A 683 -18.31 49.22 -1.55
C ARG A 683 -19.82 49.01 -1.61
N ALA A 684 -20.30 48.17 -2.52
CA ALA A 684 -21.72 47.82 -2.58
C ALA A 684 -22.19 47.10 -1.30
N ALA A 685 -21.35 46.22 -0.75
CA ALA A 685 -21.62 45.57 0.54
C ALA A 685 -21.61 46.59 1.70
N ALA A 686 -20.68 47.54 1.73
CA ALA A 686 -20.59 48.58 2.74
C ALA A 686 -21.85 49.46 2.76
N ALA A 687 -22.30 49.88 1.59
CA ALA A 687 -23.53 50.64 1.40
C ALA A 687 -24.76 49.90 1.93
N LEU A 688 -24.87 48.62 1.58
CA LEU A 688 -25.97 47.77 2.03
C LEU A 688 -25.98 47.53 3.54
N LEU A 689 -24.79 47.34 4.13
CA LEU A 689 -24.62 47.00 5.55
C LEU A 689 -24.58 48.23 6.47
N GLY A 690 -24.48 49.44 5.91
CA GLY A 690 -24.34 50.69 6.66
C GLY A 690 -23.04 50.75 7.47
N VAL A 691 -21.93 50.29 6.90
CA VAL A 691 -20.61 50.30 7.57
C VAL A 691 -19.50 50.84 6.70
N SER A 692 -18.31 51.05 7.28
CA SER A 692 -17.13 51.44 6.52
C SER A 692 -16.73 50.37 5.48
N PRO A 693 -16.08 50.76 4.37
CA PRO A 693 -15.56 49.82 3.38
C PRO A 693 -14.65 48.73 3.96
N ASP A 694 -13.80 49.09 4.93
CA ASP A 694 -12.95 48.12 5.63
C ASP A 694 -13.76 47.16 6.49
N GLY A 695 -14.75 47.66 7.23
CA GLY A 695 -15.65 46.82 8.02
C GLY A 695 -16.47 45.86 7.15
N ALA A 696 -16.85 46.27 5.94
CA ALA A 696 -17.49 45.40 4.95
C ALA A 696 -16.51 44.32 4.46
N ARG A 697 -15.29 44.70 4.07
CA ARG A 697 -14.25 43.76 3.62
C ARG A 697 -13.99 42.65 4.62
N THR A 698 -13.76 42.99 5.90
CA THR A 698 -13.52 41.98 6.95
C THR A 698 -14.70 41.00 7.11
N ARG A 699 -15.95 41.48 6.96
CA ARG A 699 -17.13 40.62 7.02
C ARG A 699 -17.28 39.73 5.78
N LEU A 700 -16.90 40.24 4.60
CA LEU A 700 -16.88 39.45 3.36
C LEU A 700 -15.82 38.35 3.43
N GLU A 701 -14.60 38.67 3.87
CA GLU A 701 -13.51 37.72 4.09
C GLU A 701 -13.94 36.59 5.03
N SER A 702 -14.59 36.92 6.15
CA SER A 702 -15.09 35.89 7.06
C SER A 702 -16.17 34.98 6.44
N LEU A 703 -17.00 35.50 5.53
CA LEU A 703 -17.97 34.66 4.80
C LEU A 703 -17.31 33.82 3.70
N VAL A 704 -16.19 34.28 3.12
CA VAL A 704 -15.34 33.47 2.22
C VAL A 704 -14.70 32.32 2.99
N ASP A 705 -14.18 32.58 4.18
CA ASP A 705 -13.60 31.55 5.06
C ASP A 705 -14.65 30.52 5.48
N ALA A 706 -15.89 30.96 5.72
CA ALA A 706 -17.04 30.10 5.98
C ALA A 706 -17.59 29.36 4.74
N ARG A 707 -16.98 29.54 3.56
CA ARG A 707 -17.41 28.95 2.27
C ARG A 707 -18.83 29.34 1.84
N LEU A 708 -19.26 30.56 2.18
CA LEU A 708 -20.56 31.11 1.81
C LEU A 708 -20.49 32.16 0.70
N LEU A 709 -19.30 32.65 0.37
CA LEU A 709 -19.00 33.53 -0.75
C LEU A 709 -17.81 33.01 -1.56
N ASP A 710 -17.87 33.23 -2.88
CA ASP A 710 -16.78 32.98 -3.81
C ASP A 710 -16.05 34.30 -4.13
N PRO A 711 -14.72 34.35 -4.04
CA PRO A 711 -13.95 35.43 -4.63
C PRO A 711 -13.94 35.29 -6.17
N LEU A 712 -14.23 36.38 -6.88
CA LEU A 712 -14.23 36.44 -8.35
C LEU A 712 -12.94 37.05 -8.93
N GLY A 713 -11.96 37.36 -8.09
CA GLY A 713 -10.76 38.12 -8.47
C GLY A 713 -11.00 39.63 -8.37
N GLU A 714 -10.25 40.39 -9.15
CA GLU A 714 -10.33 41.86 -9.19
C GLU A 714 -11.12 42.33 -10.41
N ASP A 715 -11.79 43.47 -10.29
CA ASP A 715 -12.41 44.17 -11.42
C ASP A 715 -11.40 45.02 -12.21
N GLU A 716 -11.88 45.69 -13.26
CA GLU A 716 -11.06 46.55 -14.12
C GLU A 716 -10.39 47.71 -13.34
N THR A 717 -10.84 48.01 -12.13
CA THR A 717 -10.28 49.04 -11.23
C THR A 717 -9.39 48.46 -10.13
N GLY A 718 -9.08 47.16 -10.18
CA GLY A 718 -8.29 46.45 -9.17
C GLY A 718 -9.04 46.19 -7.86
N GLN A 719 -10.37 46.35 -7.82
CA GLN A 719 -11.15 46.10 -6.62
C GLN A 719 -11.58 44.63 -6.54
N PRO A 720 -11.48 43.98 -5.37
CA PRO A 720 -11.90 42.58 -5.24
C PRO A 720 -13.41 42.46 -5.45
N ARG A 721 -13.84 41.44 -6.18
CA ARG A 721 -15.24 41.09 -6.41
C ARG A 721 -15.58 39.79 -5.73
N TYR A 722 -16.82 39.72 -5.24
CA TYR A 722 -17.36 38.56 -4.54
C TYR A 722 -18.66 38.13 -5.17
N ARG A 723 -19.00 36.86 -5.07
CA ARG A 723 -20.28 36.31 -5.50
C ARG A 723 -20.83 35.40 -4.43
N MET A 724 -22.14 35.50 -4.18
CA MET A 724 -22.84 34.48 -3.42
C MET A 724 -23.31 33.37 -4.37
N PRO A 725 -22.94 32.09 -4.14
CA PRO A 725 -23.44 30.97 -4.93
C PRO A 725 -24.96 30.97 -5.01
N ASP A 726 -25.53 30.64 -6.17
CA ASP A 726 -26.93 30.97 -6.45
C ASP A 726 -27.93 30.30 -5.49
N LEU A 727 -27.73 29.04 -5.13
CA LEU A 727 -28.59 28.36 -4.14
C LEU A 727 -28.46 28.96 -2.74
N LEU A 728 -27.27 29.40 -2.33
CA LEU A 728 -27.07 30.14 -1.08
C LEU A 728 -27.75 31.51 -1.13
N ARG A 729 -27.69 32.18 -2.28
CA ARG A 729 -28.36 33.47 -2.51
C ARG A 729 -29.87 33.35 -2.40
N LEU A 730 -30.47 32.31 -3.00
CA LEU A 730 -31.91 32.05 -2.86
C LEU A 730 -32.28 31.79 -1.40
N TYR A 731 -31.49 30.99 -0.69
CA TYR A 731 -31.70 30.72 0.73
C TYR A 731 -31.56 31.99 1.59
N ALA A 732 -30.55 32.82 1.32
CA ALA A 732 -30.35 34.11 1.97
C ALA A 732 -31.54 35.05 1.77
N ARG A 733 -32.10 35.12 0.55
CA ARG A 733 -33.30 35.93 0.25
C ARG A 733 -34.53 35.45 1.02
N GLU A 734 -34.74 34.14 1.10
CA GLU A 734 -35.84 33.57 1.88
C GLU A 734 -35.71 33.92 3.37
N ARG A 735 -34.50 33.78 3.93
CA ARG A 735 -34.24 34.19 5.33
C ARG A 735 -34.35 35.69 5.53
N ALA A 736 -33.94 36.51 4.56
CA ALA A 736 -34.11 37.97 4.62
C ALA A 736 -35.58 38.37 4.66
N ARG A 737 -36.43 37.77 3.82
CA ARG A 737 -37.89 37.99 3.83
C ARG A 737 -38.51 37.62 5.18
N ALA A 738 -38.05 36.54 5.80
CA ALA A 738 -38.59 36.06 7.07
C ALA A 738 -38.08 36.83 8.31
N GLU A 739 -36.80 37.26 8.31
CA GLU A 739 -36.14 37.79 9.51
C GLU A 739 -35.82 39.30 9.44
N GLU A 740 -35.90 39.94 8.27
CA GLU A 740 -35.67 41.38 8.08
C GLU A 740 -36.88 42.08 7.41
N PRO A 741 -38.10 41.95 7.97
CA PRO A 741 -39.29 42.57 7.38
C PRO A 741 -39.12 44.11 7.32
N GLY A 742 -39.43 44.70 6.18
CA GLY A 742 -39.33 46.16 5.94
C GLY A 742 -37.96 46.67 5.46
N PHE A 743 -36.94 45.81 5.35
CA PHE A 743 -35.68 46.20 4.71
C PHE A 743 -35.81 46.17 3.18
N THR A 744 -35.63 47.33 2.53
CA THR A 744 -35.59 47.42 1.06
C THR A 744 -34.18 47.72 0.57
N LEU A 745 -33.69 46.88 -0.36
CA LEU A 745 -32.37 47.03 -1.00
C LEU A 745 -32.19 48.42 -1.62
N ASP A 746 -33.22 48.89 -2.30
CA ASP A 746 -33.23 50.17 -3.00
C ASP A 746 -33.09 51.36 -2.03
N ALA A 747 -33.83 51.36 -0.91
CA ALA A 747 -33.68 52.39 0.12
C ALA A 747 -32.32 52.32 0.84
N ALA A 748 -31.72 51.13 0.97
CA ALA A 748 -30.39 50.98 1.55
C ALA A 748 -29.30 51.53 0.61
N LEU A 749 -29.35 51.20 -0.68
CA LEU A 749 -28.38 51.67 -1.66
C LEU A 749 -28.51 53.17 -1.92
N ARG A 750 -29.73 53.71 -2.05
CA ARG A 750 -29.96 55.16 -2.24
C ARG A 750 -29.45 56.00 -1.06
N ARG A 751 -29.66 55.54 0.18
CA ARG A 751 -29.16 56.23 1.38
C ARG A 751 -27.64 56.33 1.46
N SER A 752 -26.92 55.39 0.84
CA SER A 752 -25.49 55.25 1.06
C SER A 752 -24.60 55.58 -0.15
N LEU A 753 -25.16 55.66 -1.37
CA LEU A 753 -24.43 55.96 -2.61
C LEU A 753 -24.88 57.28 -3.28
N GLY A 754 -25.96 57.92 -2.80
CA GLY A 754 -26.58 59.08 -3.47
C GLY A 754 -27.50 58.67 -4.62
N GLU A 755 -28.48 59.52 -4.97
CA GLU A 755 -29.55 59.21 -5.96
C GLU A 755 -29.00 58.85 -7.36
N ASP A 756 -27.89 59.46 -7.80
CA ASP A 756 -27.33 59.28 -9.15
C ASP A 756 -26.48 58.01 -9.34
N GLN A 757 -25.89 57.43 -8.28
CA GLN A 757 -25.00 56.25 -8.42
C GLN A 757 -25.71 54.90 -8.18
N ALA A 758 -26.89 54.91 -7.58
CA ALA A 758 -27.67 53.68 -7.34
C ALA A 758 -28.10 52.99 -8.65
N GLY A 759 -28.37 53.77 -9.70
CA GLY A 759 -28.80 53.27 -11.01
C GLY A 759 -27.73 52.54 -11.82
N HIS A 760 -26.44 52.77 -11.56
CA HIS A 760 -25.35 52.09 -12.29
C HIS A 760 -24.98 50.71 -11.71
N LEU A 761 -25.40 50.40 -10.49
CA LEU A 761 -25.13 49.12 -9.81
C LEU A 761 -26.29 48.11 -9.93
N LEU A 762 -27.43 48.54 -10.48
CA LEU A 762 -28.62 47.71 -10.73
C LEU A 762 -28.98 47.81 -12.22
N PRO A 763 -28.84 46.75 -13.03
CA PRO A 763 -29.26 46.80 -14.43
C PRO A 763 -30.78 47.04 -14.53
N PRO A 764 -31.25 47.89 -15.46
CA PRO A 764 -32.65 48.35 -15.51
C PRO A 764 -33.73 47.28 -15.76
N ASP A 765 -33.38 46.05 -16.16
CA ASP A 765 -34.36 45.13 -16.76
C ASP A 765 -34.97 44.05 -15.84
N ARG A 766 -34.85 44.13 -14.51
CA ARG A 766 -35.54 43.18 -13.59
C ARG A 766 -36.10 43.78 -12.30
N LEU A 767 -36.60 45.02 -12.34
CA LEU A 767 -37.35 45.61 -11.22
C LEU A 767 -38.84 45.26 -11.19
N VAL A 768 -39.36 44.47 -12.14
CA VAL A 768 -40.75 43.98 -12.11
C VAL A 768 -40.84 42.71 -11.26
N GLY A 769 -40.93 42.85 -9.94
CA GLY A 769 -41.17 41.70 -9.05
C GLY A 769 -41.08 41.95 -7.55
N LEU A 770 -40.85 43.19 -7.10
CA LEU A 770 -40.85 43.54 -5.67
C LEU A 770 -41.85 44.65 -5.30
N GLU A 771 -42.71 45.05 -6.25
CA GLU A 771 -43.86 45.90 -5.99
C GLU A 771 -45.11 45.06 -6.24
N ASN A 772 -45.64 44.47 -5.17
CA ASN A 772 -46.93 43.77 -4.97
C ASN A 772 -46.73 42.40 -4.31
N GLY A 773 -46.78 42.41 -2.98
CA GLY A 773 -46.72 41.25 -2.10
C GLY A 773 -46.60 41.71 -0.65
#